data_AF-A0A1T4LM94-F1
#
_entry.id   AF-A0A1T4LM94-F1
#
_cell.length_a   1.000
_cell.length_b   1.000
_cell.length_c   1.000
_cell.angle_alpha   90.00
_cell.angle_beta   90.00
_cell.angle_gamma   90.00
#
_symmetry.space_group_name_H-M   'P 1'
#
loop_
_entity.id
_entity.type
_entity.pdbx_description
1 polymer ?
#
loop_
_entity_poly.entity_id
_entity_poly.type
_entity_poly.pdbx_seq_one_letter_code
_entity_poly.pdbx_strand_id
1 'polypeptide(L)'
;MKKKHKYLSVFLFFSLFSALWNLGAAERVRTESKTETDSSQKQENLTLKQIDVLIKNTEYDTALLELNKYFDANPEQFDSVQQRISKIMKARDLYTVLARQLLKVIREEPENTEKLGRITERLVAMEHNPADRRLDIIKDTNNLAELAKYSLIQNETAALVKKGAFEEALKRADDGFFIYRLSFDDEYSEKPIYAEVEKNFVNIRTFASQFPAAAERLRRASDAYKAVLASGNSGAIAGAFSEVEASFSAYAGIRNGILLSGASFDSLYGKTGARKEEECNLFLRYARDTVFGWQEDPDCGFEGVLDGFWNVSLEDLKNESVSAMARAVKAFSAENEAFFQGQDTIRAEKLSSVRTVAAYAVRLNDLYSLLLSSDMTNYQKGFQNYKTSVEFASLVAEHTERLSETYRTIQEICESAFADAASSAGKNYVAGEDDFTSENFAEFQNNTAEEISLLASVSASIEDSIRTMNAEKPDGAVWAQQYRNAQKTLSSDMTAIRRTKTAGVDITDSLIDWNSFSAFSGQLNEQAQKFAAQKSSSLWVQIAGLYAGFGEDAAGYSEKELLLQEELVDGKTNGTDDILRRYPSAALTQGEALTKTVTSAKKMLSYSLTALNGKYSSLYTDERSSIQASSARLDSVLAAIRKNSDAASSFLKFYQKALNEADLRFSQAQKALKSENFENARKRLQEAGDKYVEALSYNDDAFLRSSSDAALRSLGEEIKEKENILVVREVRNLKNAARREYFNGNFQIAEKYLSNAKARWADTNVEEDAEITNLMAIVDTALSMKTGRVLLPSDSLYPEMSQVLSIATQYYKQGISARKKGDIQKSNDLFDRAIEKLEELRLVYPLNQEANLTTLRIQQIREPKEFAVRFEQKINAIKEDYKVKEKQRQAYSDLLDLYEINPDYPGIKKLIYDVEVEVGVRQKAVQKNDIAQSKSLYAEAQKLFSSAGRDEEKLRQALAKVDEAIKLNSGNEDAILLKDEISIRLGGNLSVVMSAEDTEKYNRAIQELQQNNVVMANALVNQLLQKPENKKSARILELQKRIKARM
;
A
#
# COMPACT_ATOMS: atom_id res chain seq x y z
N MET A 1 -70.82 -1.45 -39.98
CA MET A 1 -71.70 -0.60 -40.83
C MET A 1 -72.65 -1.34 -41.81
N LYS A 2 -73.07 -2.60 -41.59
CA LYS A 2 -74.11 -3.25 -42.45
C LYS A 2 -75.26 -3.96 -41.72
N LYS A 3 -75.31 -3.93 -40.37
CA LYS A 3 -76.23 -4.77 -39.59
C LYS A 3 -77.48 -4.07 -39.01
N LYS A 4 -77.53 -2.74 -38.89
CA LYS A 4 -78.69 -2.04 -38.26
C LYS A 4 -79.70 -1.37 -39.19
N HIS A 5 -79.38 -1.16 -40.47
CA HIS A 5 -80.45 -0.93 -41.47
C HIS A 5 -81.47 -2.09 -41.49
N LYS A 6 -81.08 -3.30 -41.07
CA LYS A 6 -82.00 -4.44 -41.00
C LYS A 6 -83.00 -4.36 -39.84
N TYR A 7 -82.62 -3.94 -38.63
CA TYR A 7 -83.54 -4.08 -37.48
C TYR A 7 -84.64 -3.02 -37.43
N LEU A 8 -84.34 -1.75 -37.76
CA LEU A 8 -85.39 -0.74 -37.91
C LEU A 8 -86.28 -1.07 -39.12
N SER A 9 -85.68 -1.53 -40.24
CA SER A 9 -86.46 -1.94 -41.42
C SER A 9 -87.36 -3.13 -41.17
N VAL A 10 -87.00 -4.06 -40.27
CA VAL A 10 -87.77 -5.29 -39.99
C VAL A 10 -88.90 -5.04 -39.01
N PHE A 11 -88.69 -4.20 -37.98
CA PHE A 11 -89.77 -3.82 -37.06
C PHE A 11 -90.79 -2.89 -37.76
N LEU A 12 -90.31 -1.96 -38.60
CA LEU A 12 -91.13 -1.09 -39.46
C LEU A 12 -91.82 -1.84 -40.60
N PHE A 13 -91.19 -2.89 -41.16
CA PHE A 13 -91.89 -3.80 -42.06
C PHE A 13 -92.99 -4.51 -41.29
N PHE A 14 -92.74 -5.07 -40.11
CA PHE A 14 -93.72 -5.92 -39.43
C PHE A 14 -94.99 -5.19 -38.95
N SER A 15 -94.91 -3.93 -38.50
CA SER A 15 -96.12 -3.18 -38.08
C SER A 15 -96.98 -2.71 -39.26
N LEU A 16 -96.35 -2.30 -40.37
CA LEU A 16 -97.08 -1.94 -41.60
C LEU A 16 -97.52 -3.18 -42.40
N PHE A 17 -96.76 -4.27 -42.35
CA PHE A 17 -97.14 -5.55 -42.96
C PHE A 17 -98.28 -6.19 -42.20
N SER A 18 -98.39 -6.05 -40.87
CA SER A 18 -99.58 -6.50 -40.12
C SER A 18 -100.83 -5.66 -40.44
N ALA A 19 -100.67 -4.34 -40.66
CA ALA A 19 -101.74 -3.47 -41.13
C ALA A 19 -102.18 -3.80 -42.57
N LEU A 20 -101.24 -4.04 -43.49
CA LEU A 20 -101.49 -4.44 -44.88
C LEU A 20 -102.00 -5.90 -45.01
N TRP A 21 -101.56 -6.81 -44.14
CA TRP A 21 -102.00 -8.22 -44.11
C TRP A 21 -103.45 -8.36 -43.63
N ASN A 22 -103.89 -7.50 -42.70
CA ASN A 22 -105.28 -7.45 -42.29
C ASN A 22 -106.24 -6.91 -43.37
N LEU A 23 -105.74 -6.17 -44.37
CA LEU A 23 -106.52 -5.75 -45.54
C LEU A 23 -106.65 -6.84 -46.62
N GLY A 24 -105.73 -7.81 -46.68
CA GLY A 24 -105.73 -8.90 -47.69
C GLY A 24 -106.44 -10.19 -47.26
N ALA A 25 -106.87 -10.31 -45.99
CA ALA A 25 -107.42 -11.55 -45.44
C ALA A 25 -108.95 -11.71 -45.56
N ALA A 26 -109.66 -10.71 -46.10
CA ALA A 26 -111.13 -10.74 -46.20
C ALA A 26 -111.70 -11.47 -47.44
N GLU A 27 -110.85 -11.96 -48.35
CA GLU A 27 -111.29 -12.43 -49.68
C GLU A 27 -111.17 -13.95 -49.92
N ARG A 28 -110.86 -14.77 -48.91
CA ARG A 28 -110.94 -16.24 -49.05
C ARG A 28 -111.53 -16.91 -47.82
N VAL A 29 -112.67 -17.57 -48.08
CA VAL A 29 -113.36 -18.66 -47.37
C VAL A 29 -114.72 -18.24 -46.81
N ARG A 30 -115.71 -18.25 -47.72
CA ARG A 30 -117.12 -18.48 -47.43
C ARG A 30 -117.65 -19.51 -48.42
N THR A 31 -117.49 -20.80 -48.12
CA THR A 31 -118.32 -21.89 -48.65
C THR A 31 -118.22 -23.09 -47.71
N GLU A 32 -119.18 -23.25 -46.80
CA GLU A 32 -119.84 -24.53 -46.49
C GLU A 32 -121.14 -24.30 -45.70
N SER A 33 -122.26 -24.63 -46.38
CA SER A 33 -123.62 -25.07 -45.95
C SER A 33 -124.12 -24.76 -44.53
N LYS A 34 -125.20 -23.95 -44.35
CA LYS A 34 -126.66 -24.24 -44.45
C LYS A 34 -127.29 -24.83 -43.17
N THR A 35 -128.21 -24.05 -42.57
CA THR A 35 -129.57 -24.38 -42.08
C THR A 35 -130.23 -23.05 -41.65
N GLU A 36 -131.09 -22.43 -42.46
CA GLU A 36 -132.55 -22.55 -42.55
C GLU A 36 -133.37 -21.67 -41.56
N THR A 37 -134.17 -20.76 -42.15
CA THR A 37 -135.45 -20.14 -41.69
C THR A 37 -135.42 -19.24 -40.43
N ASP A 38 -136.09 -18.08 -40.32
CA ASP A 38 -137.20 -17.39 -41.00
C ASP A 38 -137.14 -15.93 -40.48
N SER A 39 -137.26 -14.81 -41.19
CA SER A 39 -138.51 -14.25 -41.71
C SER A 39 -138.28 -12.79 -42.19
N SER A 40 -138.53 -12.55 -43.48
CA SER A 40 -139.31 -11.44 -44.03
C SER A 40 -139.13 -9.99 -43.53
N GLN A 41 -138.15 -9.26 -44.09
CA GLN A 41 -138.35 -7.87 -44.53
C GLN A 41 -137.67 -7.67 -45.89
N LYS A 42 -138.45 -7.34 -46.93
CA LYS A 42 -137.98 -6.97 -48.27
C LYS A 42 -137.04 -5.76 -48.15
N GLN A 43 -135.73 -5.99 -48.14
CA GLN A 43 -134.72 -4.95 -48.35
C GLN A 43 -134.62 -4.70 -49.86
N GLU A 44 -135.02 -3.51 -50.29
CA GLU A 44 -134.86 -3.04 -51.67
C GLU A 44 -133.37 -3.07 -52.04
N ASN A 45 -133.01 -3.85 -53.06
CA ASN A 45 -131.65 -3.85 -53.59
C ASN A 45 -131.34 -2.46 -54.16
N LEU A 46 -130.24 -1.85 -53.69
CA LEU A 46 -129.76 -0.57 -54.23
C LEU A 46 -129.56 -0.67 -55.73
N THR A 47 -130.07 0.30 -56.48
CA THR A 47 -129.84 0.37 -57.92
C THR A 47 -128.35 0.62 -58.20
N LEU A 48 -127.86 0.20 -59.37
CA LEU A 48 -126.47 0.48 -59.79
C LEU A 48 -126.10 1.96 -59.71
N LYS A 49 -127.06 2.88 -59.90
CA LYS A 49 -126.83 4.32 -59.72
C LYS A 49 -126.56 4.72 -58.27
N GLN A 50 -127.23 4.10 -57.30
CA GLN A 50 -126.98 4.36 -55.89
C GLN A 50 -125.65 3.73 -55.45
N ILE A 51 -125.30 2.57 -56.01
CA ILE A 51 -123.98 1.98 -55.77
C ILE A 51 -122.87 2.83 -56.42
N ASP A 52 -123.12 3.44 -57.58
CA ASP A 52 -122.20 4.40 -58.20
C ASP A 52 -121.95 5.63 -57.31
N VAL A 53 -122.93 6.05 -56.49
CA VAL A 53 -122.73 7.10 -55.48
C VAL A 53 -121.79 6.63 -54.37
N LEU A 54 -121.93 5.41 -53.88
CA LEU A 54 -121.01 4.83 -52.88
C LEU A 54 -119.57 4.74 -53.44
N ILE A 55 -119.42 4.30 -54.70
CA ILE A 55 -118.11 4.27 -55.38
C ILE A 55 -117.54 5.69 -55.52
N LYS A 56 -118.37 6.67 -55.90
CA LYS A 56 -117.97 8.08 -56.02
C LYS A 56 -117.58 8.70 -54.67
N ASN A 57 -118.25 8.30 -53.60
CA ASN A 57 -117.97 8.72 -52.23
C ASN A 57 -116.84 7.90 -51.59
N THR A 58 -116.16 7.04 -52.36
CA THR A 58 -115.02 6.22 -51.91
C THR A 58 -115.37 5.18 -50.83
N GLU A 59 -116.66 4.89 -50.63
CA GLU A 59 -117.15 3.86 -49.71
C GLU A 59 -117.05 2.46 -50.33
N TYR A 60 -115.83 2.05 -50.66
CA TYR A 60 -115.57 0.87 -51.49
C TYR A 60 -115.99 -0.46 -50.84
N ASP A 61 -115.84 -0.63 -49.53
CA ASP A 61 -116.27 -1.84 -48.82
C ASP A 61 -117.79 -2.01 -48.87
N THR A 62 -118.52 -0.92 -48.59
CA THR A 62 -119.97 -0.87 -48.71
C THR A 62 -120.42 -1.09 -50.15
N ALA A 63 -119.75 -0.45 -51.12
CA ALA A 63 -120.06 -0.58 -52.54
C ALA A 63 -119.84 -2.01 -53.06
N LEU A 64 -118.77 -2.71 -52.66
CA LEU A 64 -118.54 -4.10 -53.06
C LEU A 64 -119.60 -5.05 -52.48
N LEU A 65 -119.98 -4.83 -51.22
CA LEU A 65 -121.01 -5.63 -50.54
C LEU A 65 -122.38 -5.45 -51.22
N GLU A 66 -122.72 -4.22 -51.59
CA GLU A 66 -123.96 -3.91 -52.31
C GLU A 66 -123.91 -4.34 -53.79
N LEU A 67 -122.75 -4.28 -54.46
CA LEU A 67 -122.57 -4.86 -55.81
C LEU A 67 -122.78 -6.36 -55.82
N ASN A 68 -122.32 -7.07 -54.79
CA ASN A 68 -122.50 -8.51 -54.67
C ASN A 68 -123.98 -8.87 -54.48
N LYS A 69 -124.69 -8.16 -53.58
CA LYS A 69 -126.15 -8.30 -53.43
C LYS A 69 -126.91 -7.98 -54.72
N TYR A 70 -126.49 -6.94 -55.45
CA TYR A 70 -127.11 -6.57 -56.73
C TYR A 70 -126.89 -7.63 -57.81
N PHE A 71 -125.70 -8.23 -57.86
CA PHE A 71 -125.37 -9.33 -58.78
C PHE A 71 -126.19 -10.59 -58.50
N ASP A 72 -126.29 -11.00 -57.23
CA ASP A 72 -127.11 -12.16 -56.83
C ASP A 72 -128.57 -12.01 -57.29
N ALA A 73 -129.09 -10.78 -57.31
CA ALA A 73 -130.45 -10.49 -57.73
C ALA A 73 -130.63 -10.24 -59.24
N ASN A 74 -129.58 -9.87 -59.97
CA ASN A 74 -129.61 -9.54 -61.41
C ASN A 74 -128.42 -10.15 -62.15
N PRO A 75 -128.35 -11.49 -62.33
CA PRO A 75 -127.19 -12.17 -62.91
C PRO A 75 -126.90 -11.75 -64.36
N GLU A 76 -127.93 -11.38 -65.13
CA GLU A 76 -127.82 -10.91 -66.51
C GLU A 76 -127.06 -9.58 -66.65
N GLN A 77 -126.91 -8.82 -65.56
CA GLN A 77 -126.11 -7.59 -65.52
C GLN A 77 -124.66 -7.82 -65.02
N PHE A 78 -124.16 -9.05 -65.10
CA PHE A 78 -122.80 -9.43 -64.71
C PHE A 78 -121.73 -8.44 -65.20
N ASP A 79 -121.74 -8.10 -66.49
CA ASP A 79 -120.74 -7.20 -67.08
C ASP A 79 -120.76 -5.80 -66.44
N SER A 80 -121.96 -5.29 -66.12
CA SER A 80 -122.13 -3.98 -65.47
C SER A 80 -121.66 -3.98 -64.02
N VAL A 81 -121.81 -5.10 -63.30
CA VAL A 81 -121.29 -5.29 -61.94
C VAL A 81 -119.77 -5.48 -61.96
N GLN A 82 -119.26 -6.33 -62.85
CA GLN A 82 -117.83 -6.58 -63.02
C GLN A 82 -117.06 -5.31 -63.38
N GLN A 83 -117.61 -4.45 -64.25
CA GLN A 83 -116.99 -3.15 -64.55
C GLN A 83 -116.84 -2.28 -63.30
N ARG A 84 -117.80 -2.30 -62.38
CA ARG A 84 -117.76 -1.52 -61.13
C ARG A 84 -116.83 -2.14 -60.09
N ILE A 85 -116.86 -3.46 -59.91
CA ILE A 85 -115.88 -4.19 -59.08
C ILE A 85 -114.47 -3.90 -59.61
N SER A 86 -114.25 -3.98 -60.92
CA SER A 86 -112.96 -3.66 -61.55
C SER A 86 -112.54 -2.20 -61.32
N LYS A 87 -113.48 -1.23 -61.35
CA LYS A 87 -113.19 0.16 -60.99
C LYS A 87 -112.75 0.31 -59.53
N ILE A 88 -113.44 -0.37 -58.60
CA ILE A 88 -113.09 -0.36 -57.17
C ILE A 88 -111.71 -1.00 -56.95
N MET A 89 -111.46 -2.17 -57.55
CA MET A 89 -110.16 -2.87 -57.44
C MET A 89 -109.02 -2.03 -58.01
N LYS A 90 -109.21 -1.39 -59.18
CA LYS A 90 -108.21 -0.46 -59.75
C LYS A 90 -107.89 0.72 -58.84
N ALA A 91 -108.89 1.27 -58.14
CA ALA A 91 -108.66 2.34 -57.17
C ALA A 91 -107.86 1.86 -55.95
N ARG A 92 -108.13 0.65 -55.44
CA ARG A 92 -107.37 0.02 -54.35
C ARG A 92 -105.93 -0.35 -54.73
N ASP A 93 -105.74 -0.87 -55.95
CA ASP A 93 -104.42 -1.14 -56.51
C ASP A 93 -103.60 0.16 -56.59
N LEU A 94 -104.23 1.24 -57.07
CA LEU A 94 -103.58 2.55 -57.16
C LEU A 94 -103.22 3.12 -55.79
N TYR A 95 -104.10 3.00 -54.79
CA TYR A 95 -103.79 3.35 -53.40
C TYR A 95 -102.58 2.58 -52.86
N THR A 96 -102.53 1.27 -53.10
CA THR A 96 -101.41 0.41 -52.68
C THR A 96 -100.10 0.79 -53.38
N VAL A 97 -100.16 1.11 -54.67
CA VAL A 97 -98.98 1.59 -55.43
C VAL A 97 -98.49 2.93 -54.89
N LEU A 98 -99.39 3.89 -54.63
CA LEU A 98 -99.06 5.19 -54.07
C LEU A 98 -98.50 5.08 -52.65
N ALA A 99 -99.06 4.22 -51.80
CA ALA A 99 -98.54 3.96 -50.45
C ALA A 99 -97.13 3.33 -50.48
N ARG A 100 -96.85 2.38 -51.40
CA ARG A 100 -95.49 1.86 -51.61
C ARG A 100 -94.54 2.93 -52.14
N GLN A 101 -95.01 3.80 -53.03
CA GLN A 101 -94.23 4.91 -53.54
C GLN A 101 -93.91 5.91 -52.43
N LEU A 102 -94.86 6.19 -51.52
CA LEU A 102 -94.66 7.03 -50.35
C LEU A 102 -93.58 6.46 -49.42
N LEU A 103 -93.67 5.17 -49.07
CA LEU A 103 -92.65 4.50 -48.26
C LEU A 103 -91.27 4.50 -48.93
N LYS A 104 -91.22 4.38 -50.26
CA LYS A 104 -89.97 4.49 -51.03
C LYS A 104 -89.39 5.90 -50.92
N VAL A 105 -90.21 6.93 -51.10
CA VAL A 105 -89.78 8.33 -50.97
C VAL A 105 -89.34 8.65 -49.55
N ILE A 106 -90.02 8.17 -48.51
CA ILE A 106 -89.55 8.30 -47.12
C ILE A 106 -88.16 7.68 -46.92
N ARG A 107 -87.91 6.52 -47.53
CA ARG A 107 -86.62 5.84 -47.38
C ARG A 107 -85.49 6.50 -48.17
N GLU A 108 -85.76 6.94 -49.39
CA GLU A 108 -84.73 7.36 -50.36
C GLU A 108 -84.59 8.89 -50.45
N GLU A 109 -85.66 9.64 -50.23
CA GLU A 109 -85.73 11.10 -50.37
C GLU A 109 -86.56 11.74 -49.22
N PRO A 110 -86.21 11.50 -47.93
CA PRO A 110 -87.04 11.92 -46.79
C PRO A 110 -87.21 13.45 -46.66
N GLU A 111 -86.29 14.24 -47.22
CA GLU A 111 -86.33 15.71 -47.21
C GLU A 111 -87.17 16.28 -48.37
N ASN A 112 -87.62 15.46 -49.33
CA ASN A 112 -88.41 15.92 -50.48
C ASN A 112 -89.88 16.15 -50.09
N THR A 113 -90.11 17.24 -49.35
CA THR A 113 -91.42 17.62 -48.79
C THR A 113 -92.49 17.81 -49.86
N GLU A 114 -92.13 18.32 -51.04
CA GLU A 114 -93.05 18.49 -52.17
C GLU A 114 -93.56 17.14 -52.69
N LYS A 115 -92.67 16.16 -52.86
CA LYS A 115 -93.04 14.82 -53.34
C LYS A 115 -93.81 14.03 -52.29
N LEU A 116 -93.40 14.13 -51.02
CA LEU A 116 -94.13 13.56 -49.89
C LEU A 116 -95.55 14.15 -49.80
N GLY A 117 -95.65 15.48 -49.78
CA GLY A 117 -96.93 16.20 -49.73
C GLY A 117 -97.86 15.82 -50.88
N ARG A 118 -97.36 15.80 -52.12
CA ARG A 118 -98.16 15.39 -53.30
C ARG A 118 -98.68 13.97 -53.23
N ILE A 119 -97.87 13.02 -52.74
CA ILE A 119 -98.32 11.62 -52.63
C ILE A 119 -99.33 11.49 -51.48
N THR A 120 -99.07 12.15 -50.35
CA THR A 120 -99.98 12.18 -49.19
C THR A 120 -101.32 12.84 -49.54
N GLU A 121 -101.33 13.99 -50.19
CA GLU A 121 -102.54 14.67 -50.68
C GLU A 121 -103.34 13.77 -51.63
N ARG A 122 -102.66 13.05 -52.52
CA ARG A 122 -103.32 12.09 -53.43
C ARG A 122 -103.92 10.90 -52.69
N LEU A 123 -103.25 10.40 -51.66
CA LEU A 123 -103.78 9.33 -50.80
C LEU A 123 -104.99 9.80 -50.00
N VAL A 124 -104.93 11.02 -49.42
CA VAL A 124 -106.08 11.66 -48.73
C VAL A 124 -107.24 11.88 -49.68
N ALA A 125 -106.98 12.38 -50.90
CA ALA A 125 -108.03 12.65 -51.89
C ALA A 125 -108.72 11.38 -52.40
N MET A 126 -108.10 10.20 -52.23
CA MET A 126 -108.67 8.90 -52.60
C MET A 126 -109.61 8.31 -51.55
N GLU A 127 -109.68 8.87 -50.34
CA GLU A 127 -110.44 8.30 -49.22
C GLU A 127 -111.03 9.43 -48.33
N HIS A 128 -112.34 9.66 -48.41
CA HIS A 128 -112.99 10.85 -47.80
C HIS A 128 -113.66 10.59 -46.44
N ASN A 129 -113.42 9.44 -45.79
CA ASN A 129 -114.05 9.09 -44.51
C ASN A 129 -113.13 9.36 -43.29
N PRO A 130 -113.48 10.32 -42.40
CA PRO A 130 -112.68 10.68 -41.23
C PRO A 130 -112.49 9.55 -40.20
N ALA A 131 -113.34 8.52 -40.20
CA ALA A 131 -113.30 7.42 -39.24
C ALA A 131 -112.49 6.19 -39.73
N ASP A 132 -111.85 6.26 -40.90
CA ASP A 132 -111.09 5.15 -41.47
C ASP A 132 -109.70 5.01 -40.83
N ARG A 133 -109.39 3.82 -40.30
CA ARG A 133 -108.06 3.45 -39.78
C ARG A 133 -106.94 3.61 -40.84
N ARG A 134 -107.27 3.71 -42.13
CA ARG A 134 -106.31 3.99 -43.19
C ARG A 134 -105.74 5.41 -43.14
N LEU A 135 -106.41 6.37 -42.50
CA LEU A 135 -105.86 7.71 -42.25
C LEU A 135 -104.78 7.72 -41.16
N ASP A 136 -104.77 6.73 -40.24
CA ASP A 136 -103.68 6.54 -39.28
C ASP A 136 -102.34 6.29 -40.00
N ILE A 137 -102.38 5.66 -41.18
CA ILE A 137 -101.20 5.43 -42.03
C ILE A 137 -100.53 6.75 -42.41
N ILE A 138 -101.29 7.83 -42.61
CA ILE A 138 -100.72 9.14 -42.98
C ILE A 138 -100.03 9.80 -41.78
N LYS A 139 -100.64 9.71 -40.60
CA LYS A 139 -100.01 10.19 -39.36
C LYS A 139 -98.73 9.40 -39.05
N ASP A 140 -98.78 8.08 -39.15
CA ASP A 140 -97.62 7.21 -39.02
C ASP A 140 -96.57 7.53 -40.10
N THR A 141 -96.99 7.82 -41.33
CA THR A 141 -96.12 8.22 -42.45
C THR A 141 -95.36 9.52 -42.15
N ASN A 142 -96.03 10.54 -41.60
CA ASN A 142 -95.38 11.80 -41.23
C ASN A 142 -94.32 11.58 -40.14
N ASN A 143 -94.67 10.79 -39.11
CA ASN A 143 -93.70 10.38 -38.08
C ASN A 143 -92.53 9.60 -38.67
N LEU A 144 -92.78 8.69 -39.62
CA LEU A 144 -91.73 7.95 -40.32
C LEU A 144 -90.85 8.85 -41.20
N ALA A 145 -91.43 9.86 -41.85
CA ALA A 145 -90.69 10.83 -42.64
C ALA A 145 -89.76 11.66 -41.75
N GLU A 146 -90.25 12.19 -40.63
CA GLU A 146 -89.44 12.93 -39.65
C GLU A 146 -88.33 12.07 -39.05
N LEU A 147 -88.62 10.82 -38.70
CA LEU A 147 -87.61 9.84 -38.24
C LEU A 147 -86.54 9.56 -39.31
N ALA A 148 -86.94 9.43 -40.58
CA ALA A 148 -86.01 9.19 -41.69
C ALA A 148 -85.14 10.42 -41.98
N LYS A 149 -85.70 11.64 -41.95
CA LYS A 149 -84.94 12.90 -42.05
C LYS A 149 -83.92 13.01 -40.94
N TYR A 150 -84.34 12.80 -39.71
CA TYR A 150 -83.45 12.83 -38.55
C TYR A 150 -82.32 11.80 -38.65
N SER A 151 -82.63 10.59 -39.14
CA SER A 151 -81.62 9.56 -39.43
C SER A 151 -80.62 9.99 -40.48
N LEU A 152 -81.07 10.64 -41.56
CA LEU A 152 -80.20 11.15 -42.62
C LEU A 152 -79.25 12.23 -42.06
N ILE A 153 -79.79 13.21 -41.33
CA ILE A 153 -79.04 14.28 -40.67
C ILE A 153 -77.91 13.70 -39.81
N GLN A 154 -78.22 12.76 -38.91
CA GLN A 154 -77.21 12.19 -38.00
C GLN A 154 -76.11 11.41 -38.75
N ASN A 155 -76.48 10.63 -39.78
CA ASN A 155 -75.50 9.88 -40.59
C ASN A 155 -74.59 10.79 -41.42
N GLU A 156 -75.14 11.86 -42.00
CA GLU A 156 -74.36 12.84 -42.77
C GLU A 156 -73.43 13.66 -41.88
N THR A 157 -73.91 14.09 -40.71
CA THR A 157 -73.07 14.70 -39.68
C THR A 157 -71.90 13.79 -39.31
N ALA A 158 -72.16 12.52 -38.98
CA ALA A 158 -71.11 11.55 -38.68
C ALA A 158 -70.13 11.35 -39.85
N ALA A 159 -70.61 11.33 -41.10
CA ALA A 159 -69.76 11.23 -42.28
C ALA A 159 -68.86 12.46 -42.48
N LEU A 160 -69.37 13.67 -42.18
CA LEU A 160 -68.60 14.91 -42.24
C LEU A 160 -67.57 14.99 -41.11
N VAL A 161 -67.91 14.57 -39.89
CA VAL A 161 -66.97 14.43 -38.75
C VAL A 161 -65.82 13.50 -39.10
N LYS A 162 -66.13 12.31 -39.67
CA LYS A 162 -65.13 11.34 -40.14
C LYS A 162 -64.21 11.88 -41.24
N LYS A 163 -64.67 12.87 -42.02
CA LYS A 163 -63.88 13.56 -43.06
C LYS A 163 -63.10 14.76 -42.53
N GLY A 164 -63.30 15.16 -41.26
CA GLY A 164 -62.72 16.37 -40.68
C GLY A 164 -63.40 17.68 -41.12
N ALA A 165 -64.58 17.62 -41.74
CA ALA A 165 -65.35 18.78 -42.19
C ALA A 165 -66.26 19.31 -41.07
N PHE A 166 -65.68 19.71 -39.94
CA PHE A 166 -66.40 19.97 -38.70
C PHE A 166 -67.37 21.17 -38.77
N GLU A 167 -67.03 22.25 -39.47
CA GLU A 167 -67.94 23.39 -39.64
C GLU A 167 -69.19 23.02 -40.45
N GLU A 168 -69.02 22.20 -41.49
CA GLU A 168 -70.13 21.69 -42.30
C GLU A 168 -70.97 20.70 -41.50
N ALA A 169 -70.31 19.84 -40.71
CA ALA A 169 -70.98 18.89 -39.83
C ALA A 169 -71.82 19.60 -38.76
N LEU A 170 -71.32 20.70 -38.18
CA LEU A 170 -72.04 21.49 -37.19
C LEU A 170 -73.30 22.15 -37.78
N LYS A 171 -73.18 22.68 -39.01
CA LYS A 171 -74.33 23.21 -39.75
C LYS A 171 -75.36 22.13 -40.04
N ARG A 172 -74.92 20.95 -40.48
CA ARG A 172 -75.81 19.82 -40.74
C ARG A 172 -76.49 19.32 -39.48
N ALA A 173 -75.79 19.31 -38.34
CA ALA A 173 -76.38 18.94 -37.06
C ALA A 173 -77.49 19.92 -36.63
N ASP A 174 -77.36 21.24 -36.90
CA ASP A 174 -78.40 22.24 -36.55
C ASP A 174 -79.76 21.93 -37.20
N ASP A 175 -79.77 21.28 -38.37
CA ASP A 175 -81.00 20.86 -39.05
C ASP A 175 -81.87 19.92 -38.19
N GLY A 176 -81.25 19.20 -37.24
CA GLY A 176 -81.95 18.32 -36.30
C GLY A 176 -82.94 19.05 -35.38
N PHE A 177 -82.75 20.35 -35.14
CA PHE A 177 -83.69 21.16 -34.36
C PHE A 177 -84.97 21.54 -35.12
N PHE A 178 -85.13 21.15 -36.38
CA PHE A 178 -86.39 21.32 -37.10
C PHE A 178 -87.31 20.09 -37.02
N ILE A 179 -86.79 18.96 -36.50
CA ILE A 179 -87.53 17.70 -36.38
C ILE A 179 -88.64 17.84 -35.33
N TYR A 180 -89.90 17.64 -35.73
CA TYR A 180 -91.12 17.89 -34.92
C TYR A 180 -91.33 19.34 -34.44
N ARG A 181 -90.57 20.32 -34.96
CA ARG A 181 -90.59 21.69 -34.45
C ARG A 181 -91.95 22.38 -34.62
N LEU A 182 -92.58 22.24 -35.79
CA LEU A 182 -93.88 22.85 -36.08
C LEU A 182 -94.96 22.36 -35.09
N SER A 183 -95.01 21.06 -34.83
CA SER A 183 -95.97 20.47 -33.88
C SER A 183 -95.74 20.96 -32.44
N PHE A 184 -94.49 21.24 -32.06
CA PHE A 184 -94.18 21.85 -30.76
C PHE A 184 -94.63 23.31 -30.68
N ASP A 185 -94.36 24.10 -31.72
CA ASP A 185 -94.73 25.51 -31.79
C ASP A 185 -96.26 25.70 -31.72
N ASP A 186 -97.01 24.88 -32.46
CA ASP A 186 -98.47 24.91 -32.47
C ASP A 186 -99.08 24.64 -31.08
N GLU A 187 -98.49 23.74 -30.28
CA GLU A 187 -99.04 23.32 -28.98
C GLU A 187 -98.53 24.17 -27.79
N TYR A 188 -97.31 24.71 -27.88
CA TYR A 188 -96.61 25.30 -26.73
C TYR A 188 -96.32 26.79 -26.85
N SER A 189 -96.51 27.44 -28.01
CA SER A 189 -96.15 28.86 -28.23
C SER A 189 -96.65 29.87 -27.18
N GLU A 190 -97.83 29.64 -26.58
CA GLU A 190 -98.41 30.50 -25.54
C GLU A 190 -98.09 30.03 -24.09
N LYS A 191 -97.33 28.94 -23.91
CA LYS A 191 -97.03 28.32 -22.60
C LYS A 191 -95.65 28.71 -22.08
N PRO A 192 -95.43 28.80 -20.75
CA PRO A 192 -94.14 29.20 -20.17
C PRO A 192 -92.94 28.34 -20.60
N ILE A 193 -93.17 27.05 -20.84
CA ILE A 193 -92.13 26.10 -21.29
C ILE A 193 -91.48 26.52 -22.62
N TYR A 194 -92.23 27.18 -23.50
CA TYR A 194 -91.73 27.65 -24.80
C TYR A 194 -90.60 28.65 -24.64
N ALA A 195 -90.73 29.63 -23.73
CA ALA A 195 -89.68 30.60 -23.46
C ALA A 195 -88.40 29.96 -22.89
N GLU A 196 -88.53 28.91 -22.06
CA GLU A 196 -87.38 28.16 -21.54
C GLU A 196 -86.67 27.34 -22.64
N VAL A 197 -87.44 26.77 -23.57
CA VAL A 197 -86.93 26.03 -24.74
C VAL A 197 -86.21 26.96 -25.71
N GLU A 198 -86.83 28.09 -26.07
CA GLU A 198 -86.23 29.11 -26.93
C GLU A 198 -84.94 29.66 -26.35
N LYS A 199 -84.90 29.90 -25.04
CA LYS A 199 -83.67 30.35 -24.37
C LYS A 199 -82.52 29.36 -24.56
N ASN A 200 -82.76 28.06 -24.36
CA ASN A 200 -81.72 27.04 -24.53
C ASN A 200 -81.30 26.90 -25.99
N PHE A 201 -82.25 27.00 -26.92
CA PHE A 201 -81.96 26.99 -28.36
C PHE A 201 -81.11 28.18 -28.80
N VAL A 202 -81.45 29.40 -28.33
CA VAL A 202 -80.65 30.62 -28.58
C VAL A 202 -79.25 30.49 -27.98
N ASN A 203 -79.12 29.92 -26.78
CA ASN A 203 -77.81 29.66 -26.17
C ASN A 203 -76.97 28.71 -27.03
N ILE A 204 -77.54 27.59 -27.48
CA ILE A 204 -76.86 26.62 -28.34
C ILE A 204 -76.37 27.29 -29.63
N ARG A 205 -77.25 28.03 -30.32
CA ARG A 205 -76.86 28.75 -31.55
C ARG A 205 -75.83 29.84 -31.31
N THR A 206 -75.90 30.54 -30.18
CA THR A 206 -74.92 31.56 -29.80
C THR A 206 -73.54 30.93 -29.63
N PHE A 207 -73.44 29.84 -28.86
CA PHE A 207 -72.18 29.10 -28.72
C PHE A 207 -71.72 28.50 -30.05
N ALA A 208 -72.61 27.88 -30.82
CA ALA A 208 -72.27 27.31 -32.13
C ALA A 208 -71.76 28.36 -33.12
N SER A 209 -72.26 29.60 -33.07
CA SER A 209 -71.77 30.70 -33.91
C SER A 209 -70.33 31.13 -33.58
N GLN A 210 -69.86 30.86 -32.35
CA GLN A 210 -68.50 31.18 -31.92
C GLN A 210 -67.49 30.11 -32.34
N PHE A 211 -67.94 28.91 -32.73
CA PHE A 211 -67.08 27.78 -33.07
C PHE A 211 -66.06 28.09 -34.18
N PRO A 212 -66.41 28.69 -35.34
CA PRO A 212 -65.42 28.92 -36.41
C PRO A 212 -64.23 29.80 -35.98
N ALA A 213 -64.51 30.86 -35.22
CA ALA A 213 -63.47 31.75 -34.70
C ALA A 213 -62.59 31.06 -33.64
N ALA A 214 -63.19 30.25 -32.76
CA ALA A 214 -62.47 29.49 -31.75
C ALA A 214 -61.61 28.37 -32.38
N ALA A 215 -62.14 27.66 -33.38
CA ALA A 215 -61.42 26.63 -34.13
C ALA A 215 -60.21 27.22 -34.86
N GLU A 216 -60.37 28.38 -35.51
CA GLU A 216 -59.26 29.05 -36.19
C GLU A 216 -58.19 29.56 -35.21
N ARG A 217 -58.59 30.11 -34.04
CA ARG A 217 -57.63 30.50 -33.00
C ARG A 217 -56.85 29.29 -32.50
N LEU A 218 -57.54 28.18 -32.22
CA LEU A 218 -56.90 26.94 -31.78
C LEU A 218 -55.91 26.43 -32.83
N ARG A 219 -56.29 26.42 -34.11
CA ARG A 219 -55.41 26.01 -35.20
C ARG A 219 -54.12 26.82 -35.25
N ARG A 220 -54.21 28.16 -35.13
CA ARG A 220 -53.02 29.03 -35.09
C ARG A 220 -52.14 28.77 -33.86
N ALA A 221 -52.75 28.59 -32.69
CA ALA A 221 -52.02 28.27 -31.45
C ALA A 221 -51.29 26.92 -31.60
N SER A 222 -51.97 25.91 -32.14
CA SER A 222 -51.40 24.59 -32.45
C SER A 222 -50.23 24.69 -33.43
N ASP A 223 -50.37 25.43 -34.53
CA ASP A 223 -49.31 25.59 -35.52
C ASP A 223 -48.08 26.33 -34.95
N ALA A 224 -48.30 27.35 -34.11
CA ALA A 224 -47.22 28.04 -33.41
C ALA A 224 -46.48 27.12 -32.44
N TYR A 225 -47.20 26.29 -31.68
CA TYR A 225 -46.61 25.29 -30.79
C TYR A 225 -45.80 24.25 -31.56
N LYS A 226 -46.34 23.70 -32.66
CA LYS A 226 -45.63 22.76 -33.54
C LYS A 226 -44.38 23.39 -34.15
N ALA A 227 -44.42 24.66 -34.55
CA ALA A 227 -43.25 25.37 -35.06
C ALA A 227 -42.14 25.51 -34.00
N VAL A 228 -42.51 25.80 -32.73
CA VAL A 228 -41.55 25.83 -31.63
C VAL A 228 -40.94 24.44 -31.38
N LEU A 229 -41.75 23.38 -31.37
CA LEU A 229 -41.27 22.00 -31.25
C LEU A 229 -40.34 21.58 -32.40
N ALA A 230 -40.61 22.04 -33.63
CA ALA A 230 -39.77 21.78 -34.79
C ALA A 230 -38.43 22.52 -34.72
N SER A 231 -38.41 23.73 -34.14
CA SER A 231 -37.20 24.53 -33.98
C SER A 231 -36.22 23.98 -32.94
N GLY A 232 -36.68 23.13 -32.02
CA GLY A 232 -35.89 22.65 -30.88
C GLY A 232 -35.62 23.70 -29.79
N ASN A 233 -36.25 24.89 -29.86
CA ASN A 233 -36.13 25.93 -28.84
C ASN A 233 -36.99 25.60 -27.61
N SER A 234 -36.42 24.84 -26.68
CA SER A 234 -37.09 24.41 -25.44
C SER A 234 -37.57 25.59 -24.58
N GLY A 235 -36.85 26.71 -24.58
CA GLY A 235 -37.20 27.92 -23.83
C GLY A 235 -38.48 28.61 -24.31
N ALA A 236 -38.84 28.45 -25.59
CA ALA A 236 -40.05 29.03 -26.17
C ALA A 236 -41.31 28.15 -25.98
N ILE A 237 -41.17 26.89 -25.56
CA ILE A 237 -42.27 25.92 -25.43
C ILE A 237 -43.32 26.42 -24.43
N ALA A 238 -42.88 26.99 -23.31
CA ALA A 238 -43.77 27.48 -22.25
C ALA A 238 -44.78 28.51 -22.76
N GLY A 239 -44.28 29.51 -23.51
CA GLY A 239 -45.11 30.58 -24.08
C GLY A 239 -46.08 30.06 -25.12
N ALA A 240 -45.60 29.20 -26.04
CA ALA A 240 -46.45 28.62 -27.07
C ALA A 240 -47.53 27.68 -26.49
N PHE A 241 -47.20 26.89 -25.47
CA PHE A 241 -48.16 26.04 -24.76
C PHE A 241 -49.24 26.85 -24.05
N SER A 242 -48.88 27.99 -23.44
CA SER A 242 -49.86 28.84 -22.75
C SER A 242 -50.98 29.32 -23.69
N GLU A 243 -50.67 29.60 -24.96
CA GLU A 243 -51.69 30.00 -25.94
C GLU A 243 -52.54 28.81 -26.40
N VAL A 244 -51.95 27.60 -26.48
CA VAL A 244 -52.68 26.35 -26.73
C VAL A 244 -53.67 26.07 -25.60
N GLU A 245 -53.21 26.11 -24.34
CA GLU A 245 -54.03 25.90 -23.14
C GLU A 245 -55.19 26.91 -23.06
N ALA A 246 -54.92 28.19 -23.34
CA ALA A 246 -55.95 29.23 -23.39
C ALA A 246 -56.98 28.98 -24.51
N SER A 247 -56.52 28.56 -25.69
CA SER A 247 -57.38 28.29 -26.85
C SER A 247 -58.27 27.06 -26.63
N PHE A 248 -57.72 25.98 -26.08
CA PHE A 248 -58.51 24.80 -25.70
C PHE A 248 -59.49 25.11 -24.57
N SER A 249 -59.11 25.92 -23.58
CA SER A 249 -60.03 26.33 -22.50
C SER A 249 -61.22 27.14 -23.05
N ALA A 250 -60.98 28.09 -23.96
CA ALA A 250 -62.04 28.85 -24.61
C ALA A 250 -62.97 27.94 -25.43
N TYR A 251 -62.39 27.00 -26.19
CA TYR A 251 -63.14 26.02 -26.97
C TYR A 251 -64.00 25.10 -26.07
N ALA A 252 -63.43 24.58 -24.99
CA ALA A 252 -64.14 23.75 -24.01
C ALA A 252 -65.34 24.50 -23.40
N GLY A 253 -65.20 25.81 -23.16
CA GLY A 253 -66.31 26.67 -22.71
C GLY A 253 -67.49 26.69 -23.70
N ILE A 254 -67.22 26.83 -24.99
CA ILE A 254 -68.24 26.78 -26.06
C ILE A 254 -68.93 25.41 -26.07
N ARG A 255 -68.13 24.34 -26.12
CA ARG A 255 -68.63 22.96 -26.17
C ARG A 255 -69.46 22.61 -24.94
N ASN A 256 -68.96 22.88 -23.74
CA ASN A 256 -69.67 22.59 -22.49
C ASN A 256 -70.94 23.44 -22.35
N GLY A 257 -70.93 24.69 -22.84
CA GLY A 257 -72.12 25.54 -22.89
C GLY A 257 -73.24 24.97 -23.76
N ILE A 258 -72.90 24.38 -24.91
CA ILE A 258 -73.84 23.68 -25.79
C ILE A 258 -74.41 22.44 -25.08
N LEU A 259 -73.56 21.61 -24.46
CA LEU A 259 -74.04 20.41 -23.77
C LEU A 259 -74.91 20.72 -22.55
N LEU A 260 -74.58 21.72 -21.75
CA LEU A 260 -75.41 22.17 -20.61
C LEU A 260 -76.79 22.63 -21.08
N SER A 261 -76.84 23.37 -22.19
CA SER A 261 -78.10 23.82 -22.79
C SER A 261 -78.89 22.64 -23.37
N GLY A 262 -78.22 21.67 -23.99
CA GLY A 262 -78.84 20.45 -24.50
C GLY A 262 -79.39 19.53 -23.41
N ALA A 263 -78.64 19.32 -22.32
CA ALA A 263 -79.07 18.52 -21.17
C ALA A 263 -80.34 19.08 -20.51
N SER A 264 -80.54 20.39 -20.59
CA SER A 264 -81.73 21.05 -20.03
C SER A 264 -83.02 20.58 -20.72
N PHE A 265 -82.97 20.10 -21.97
CA PHE A 265 -84.13 19.56 -22.67
C PHE A 265 -84.71 18.30 -22.01
N ASP A 266 -83.90 17.47 -21.34
CA ASP A 266 -84.40 16.31 -20.58
C ASP A 266 -85.29 16.75 -19.40
N SER A 267 -84.85 17.79 -18.67
CA SER A 267 -85.64 18.38 -17.58
C SER A 267 -86.92 19.02 -18.10
N LEU A 268 -86.86 19.73 -19.22
CA LEU A 268 -88.03 20.36 -19.86
C LEU A 268 -89.02 19.33 -20.38
N TYR A 269 -88.55 18.23 -20.99
CA TYR A 269 -89.38 17.11 -21.41
C TYR A 269 -90.16 16.52 -20.23
N GLY A 270 -89.52 16.37 -19.07
CA GLY A 270 -90.18 15.93 -17.83
C GLY A 270 -91.32 16.85 -17.34
N LYS A 271 -91.28 18.15 -17.66
CA LYS A 271 -92.32 19.13 -17.26
C LYS A 271 -93.59 19.07 -18.13
N THR A 272 -93.59 18.37 -19.26
CA THR A 272 -94.72 18.36 -20.22
C THR A 272 -95.93 17.55 -19.76
N GLY A 273 -95.78 16.60 -18.83
CA GLY A 273 -96.87 15.85 -18.19
C GLY A 273 -97.76 14.97 -19.09
N ALA A 274 -97.48 14.86 -20.39
CA ALA A 274 -98.34 14.26 -21.41
C ALA A 274 -97.98 12.81 -21.78
N ARG A 275 -98.83 12.14 -22.60
CA ARG A 275 -98.56 10.78 -23.12
C ARG A 275 -97.29 10.81 -23.98
N LYS A 276 -96.36 9.88 -23.74
CA LYS A 276 -95.01 9.79 -24.34
C LYS A 276 -94.93 9.73 -25.88
N GLU A 277 -96.07 9.70 -26.57
CA GLU A 277 -96.18 9.41 -28.02
C GLU A 277 -96.81 10.58 -28.81
N GLU A 278 -97.05 11.73 -28.18
CA GLU A 278 -97.54 12.93 -28.88
C GLU A 278 -96.40 13.67 -29.62
N GLU A 279 -96.64 14.00 -30.89
CA GLU A 279 -95.67 14.61 -31.81
C GLU A 279 -95.07 15.92 -31.27
N CYS A 280 -95.89 16.76 -30.62
CA CYS A 280 -95.46 18.00 -29.99
C CYS A 280 -94.42 17.79 -28.87
N ASN A 281 -94.47 16.66 -28.15
CA ASN A 281 -93.52 16.34 -27.08
C ASN A 281 -92.23 15.70 -27.60
N LEU A 282 -92.27 15.04 -28.76
CA LEU A 282 -91.11 14.40 -29.37
C LEU A 282 -90.01 15.41 -29.73
N PHE A 283 -90.36 16.67 -30.04
CA PHE A 283 -89.41 17.74 -30.32
C PHE A 283 -88.31 17.85 -29.26
N LEU A 284 -88.66 17.90 -27.96
CA LEU A 284 -87.67 18.10 -26.89
C LEU A 284 -86.68 16.94 -26.80
N ARG A 285 -87.15 15.71 -27.05
CA ARG A 285 -86.29 14.53 -27.12
C ARG A 285 -85.34 14.61 -28.32
N TYR A 286 -85.84 14.96 -29.50
CA TYR A 286 -85.01 15.08 -30.71
C TYR A 286 -84.09 16.29 -30.69
N ALA A 287 -84.46 17.39 -30.03
CA ALA A 287 -83.59 18.53 -29.77
C ALA A 287 -82.42 18.15 -28.86
N ARG A 288 -82.70 17.39 -27.80
CA ARG A 288 -81.69 16.79 -26.93
C ARG A 288 -80.77 15.85 -27.70
N ASP A 289 -81.33 14.89 -28.44
CA ASP A 289 -80.54 13.94 -29.24
C ASP A 289 -79.86 14.60 -30.46
N THR A 290 -80.26 15.82 -30.86
CA THR A 290 -79.51 16.63 -31.83
C THR A 290 -78.21 17.14 -31.23
N VAL A 291 -78.22 17.49 -29.93
CA VAL A 291 -77.00 17.90 -29.22
C VAL A 291 -76.08 16.72 -28.96
N PHE A 292 -76.59 15.63 -28.37
CA PHE A 292 -75.76 14.49 -27.93
C PHE A 292 -75.57 13.41 -29.00
N GLY A 293 -76.29 13.48 -30.13
CA GLY A 293 -76.31 12.41 -31.12
C GLY A 293 -77.00 11.15 -30.59
N TRP A 294 -76.81 10.03 -31.29
CA TRP A 294 -77.33 8.73 -30.89
C TRP A 294 -76.29 7.89 -30.17
N GLN A 295 -76.75 7.13 -29.17
CA GLN A 295 -75.89 6.24 -28.37
C GLN A 295 -75.08 5.22 -29.20
N GLU A 296 -75.46 4.96 -30.44
CA GLU A 296 -74.85 3.91 -31.28
C GLU A 296 -73.75 4.42 -32.23
N ASP A 297 -73.67 5.74 -32.48
CA ASP A 297 -72.64 6.35 -33.31
C ASP A 297 -72.13 7.63 -32.61
N PRO A 298 -70.91 7.62 -32.03
CA PRO A 298 -70.39 8.76 -31.29
C PRO A 298 -70.09 9.96 -32.20
N ASP A 299 -70.01 9.79 -33.52
CA ASP A 299 -69.60 10.83 -34.46
C ASP A 299 -70.72 11.83 -34.83
N CYS A 300 -71.93 11.66 -34.30
CA CYS A 300 -73.09 12.44 -34.67
C CYS A 300 -73.50 13.47 -33.59
N GLY A 301 -74.47 14.33 -33.93
CA GLY A 301 -74.88 15.46 -33.10
C GLY A 301 -73.81 16.54 -32.91
N PHE A 302 -74.13 17.59 -32.14
CA PHE A 302 -73.18 18.65 -31.83
C PHE A 302 -71.98 18.13 -31.01
N GLU A 303 -72.21 17.22 -30.06
CA GLU A 303 -71.15 16.63 -29.23
C GLU A 303 -70.12 15.89 -30.09
N GLY A 304 -70.56 15.03 -31.02
CA GLY A 304 -69.66 14.28 -31.90
C GLY A 304 -68.82 15.18 -32.81
N VAL A 305 -69.40 16.28 -33.29
CA VAL A 305 -68.66 17.27 -34.10
C VAL A 305 -67.60 18.00 -33.27
N LEU A 306 -67.99 18.51 -32.10
CA LEU A 306 -67.12 19.35 -31.28
C LEU A 306 -66.01 18.53 -30.61
N ASP A 307 -66.33 17.32 -30.14
CA ASP A 307 -65.35 16.40 -29.58
C ASP A 307 -64.46 15.82 -30.69
N GLY A 308 -64.99 15.58 -31.90
CA GLY A 308 -64.20 15.15 -33.05
C GLY A 308 -63.10 16.16 -33.43
N PHE A 309 -63.42 17.45 -33.47
CA PHE A 309 -62.41 18.50 -33.72
C PHE A 309 -61.39 18.60 -32.57
N TRP A 310 -61.85 18.50 -31.32
CA TRP A 310 -60.99 18.49 -30.14
C TRP A 310 -59.98 17.34 -30.20
N ASN A 311 -60.48 16.12 -30.40
CA ASN A 311 -59.74 14.88 -30.46
C ASN A 311 -58.63 14.96 -31.52
N VAL A 312 -58.99 15.32 -32.76
CA VAL A 312 -58.01 15.43 -33.86
C VAL A 312 -56.94 16.50 -33.56
N SER A 313 -57.35 17.67 -33.05
CA SER A 313 -56.42 18.76 -32.77
C SER A 313 -55.45 18.44 -31.64
N LEU A 314 -55.92 17.79 -30.57
CA LEU A 314 -55.09 17.47 -29.42
C LEU A 314 -54.16 16.28 -29.69
N GLU A 315 -54.62 15.27 -30.44
CA GLU A 315 -53.75 14.16 -30.83
C GLU A 315 -52.66 14.57 -31.82
N ASP A 316 -52.91 15.53 -32.73
CA ASP A 316 -51.87 16.12 -33.59
C ASP A 316 -50.73 16.73 -32.75
N LEU A 317 -51.07 17.52 -31.73
CA LEU A 317 -50.09 18.12 -30.81
C LEU A 317 -49.33 17.09 -29.97
N LYS A 318 -50.02 16.06 -29.49
CA LYS A 318 -49.40 14.94 -28.77
C LYS A 318 -48.40 14.20 -29.67
N ASN A 319 -48.79 13.89 -30.91
CA ASN A 319 -47.92 13.22 -31.88
C ASN A 319 -46.70 14.07 -32.26
N GLU A 320 -46.87 15.39 -32.43
CA GLU A 320 -45.72 16.27 -32.70
C GLU A 320 -44.79 16.39 -31.49
N SER A 321 -45.32 16.38 -30.26
CA SER A 321 -44.50 16.36 -29.04
C SER A 321 -43.63 15.10 -28.96
N VAL A 322 -44.22 13.94 -29.26
CA VAL A 322 -43.50 12.65 -29.34
C VAL A 322 -42.44 12.68 -30.44
N SER A 323 -42.78 13.25 -31.61
CA SER A 323 -41.85 13.40 -32.72
C SER A 323 -40.67 14.31 -32.37
N ALA A 324 -40.92 15.41 -31.64
CA ALA A 324 -39.88 16.30 -31.14
C ALA A 324 -38.95 15.61 -30.14
N MET A 325 -39.49 14.84 -29.20
CA MET A 325 -38.70 14.00 -28.29
C MET A 325 -37.86 12.98 -29.07
N ALA A 326 -38.43 12.32 -30.07
CA ALA A 326 -37.73 11.32 -30.88
C ALA A 326 -36.57 11.94 -31.68
N ARG A 327 -36.75 13.16 -32.21
CA ARG A 327 -35.69 13.92 -32.87
C ARG A 327 -34.55 14.25 -31.90
N ALA A 328 -34.87 14.70 -30.67
CA ALA A 328 -33.87 15.00 -29.66
C ALA A 328 -33.10 13.75 -29.20
N VAL A 329 -33.80 12.63 -28.98
CA VAL A 329 -33.19 11.32 -28.65
C VAL A 329 -32.28 10.84 -29.79
N LYS A 330 -32.71 10.94 -31.05
CA LYS A 330 -31.89 10.55 -32.20
C LYS A 330 -30.62 11.40 -32.32
N ALA A 331 -30.73 12.71 -32.10
CA ALA A 331 -29.57 13.60 -32.10
C ALA A 331 -28.60 13.26 -30.96
N PHE A 332 -29.13 13.02 -29.76
CA PHE A 332 -28.35 12.54 -28.61
C PHE A 332 -27.59 11.25 -28.94
N SER A 333 -28.28 10.24 -29.49
CA SER A 333 -27.64 8.97 -29.85
C SER A 333 -26.51 9.15 -30.86
N ALA A 334 -26.74 9.93 -31.93
CA ALA A 334 -25.73 10.18 -32.96
C ALA A 334 -24.49 10.93 -32.42
N GLU A 335 -24.67 11.90 -31.53
CA GLU A 335 -23.57 12.65 -30.90
C GLU A 335 -22.71 11.79 -29.97
N ASN A 336 -23.25 10.67 -29.47
CA ASN A 336 -22.60 9.79 -28.51
C ASN A 336 -22.17 8.44 -29.11
N GLU A 337 -22.34 8.19 -30.41
CA GLU A 337 -21.85 6.94 -31.05
C GLU A 337 -20.32 6.79 -30.93
N ALA A 338 -19.59 7.92 -31.00
CA ALA A 338 -18.14 7.92 -30.90
C ALA A 338 -17.61 7.62 -29.48
N PHE A 339 -18.45 7.74 -28.44
CA PHE A 339 -18.11 7.29 -27.08
C PHE A 339 -17.75 5.81 -27.08
N PHE A 340 -18.48 4.98 -27.84
CA PHE A 340 -18.19 3.56 -27.99
C PHE A 340 -16.90 3.25 -28.74
N GLN A 341 -16.32 4.25 -29.43
CA GLN A 341 -15.04 4.16 -30.14
C GLN A 341 -13.87 4.70 -29.31
N GLY A 342 -14.10 5.08 -28.05
CA GLY A 342 -13.08 5.56 -27.12
C GLY A 342 -12.98 7.08 -27.01
N GLN A 343 -14.03 7.84 -27.33
CA GLN A 343 -14.11 9.26 -26.97
C GLN A 343 -14.42 9.44 -25.47
N ASP A 344 -13.91 10.55 -24.92
CA ASP A 344 -13.87 10.80 -23.48
C ASP A 344 -15.07 11.57 -22.91
N THR A 345 -16.17 11.86 -23.63
CA THR A 345 -17.30 12.57 -22.98
C THR A 345 -18.65 12.08 -23.44
N ILE A 346 -19.58 11.98 -22.48
CA ILE A 346 -21.01 11.82 -22.75
C ILE A 346 -21.59 13.23 -22.97
N ARG A 347 -22.20 13.46 -24.13
CA ARG A 347 -22.82 14.73 -24.51
C ARG A 347 -24.30 14.68 -24.23
N ALA A 348 -24.70 15.15 -23.05
CA ALA A 348 -26.06 15.03 -22.51
C ALA A 348 -26.97 16.23 -22.81
N GLU A 349 -26.51 17.27 -23.50
CA GLU A 349 -27.19 18.57 -23.63
C GLU A 349 -28.59 18.45 -24.25
N LYS A 350 -28.78 17.51 -25.18
CA LYS A 350 -30.05 17.27 -25.88
C LYS A 350 -31.12 16.64 -24.98
N LEU A 351 -30.75 16.01 -23.87
CA LEU A 351 -31.67 15.31 -22.97
C LEU A 351 -32.59 16.27 -22.22
N SER A 352 -32.10 17.47 -21.89
CA SER A 352 -32.89 18.56 -21.32
C SER A 352 -34.10 18.91 -22.17
N SER A 353 -33.96 18.84 -23.50
CA SER A 353 -35.04 19.07 -24.46
C SER A 353 -36.10 17.95 -24.40
N VAL A 354 -35.68 16.69 -24.26
CA VAL A 354 -36.60 15.55 -24.08
C VAL A 354 -37.46 15.74 -22.83
N ARG A 355 -36.84 16.10 -21.70
CA ARG A 355 -37.53 16.33 -20.42
C ARG A 355 -38.50 17.51 -20.50
N THR A 356 -38.06 18.62 -21.11
CA THR A 356 -38.90 19.81 -21.27
C THR A 356 -40.14 19.47 -22.12
N VAL A 357 -39.95 18.85 -23.29
CA VAL A 357 -41.07 18.48 -24.17
C VAL A 357 -42.00 17.48 -23.48
N ALA A 358 -41.46 16.47 -22.79
CA ALA A 358 -42.25 15.48 -22.06
C ALA A 358 -43.14 16.11 -20.97
N ALA A 359 -42.64 17.09 -20.23
CA ALA A 359 -43.43 17.80 -19.22
C ALA A 359 -44.65 18.51 -19.82
N TYR A 360 -44.48 19.18 -20.96
CA TYR A 360 -45.60 19.83 -21.67
C TYR A 360 -46.50 18.83 -22.39
N ALA A 361 -45.96 17.70 -22.85
CA ALA A 361 -46.74 16.60 -23.41
C ALA A 361 -47.71 16.00 -22.38
N VAL A 362 -47.29 15.85 -21.12
CA VAL A 362 -48.19 15.45 -20.02
C VAL A 362 -49.30 16.49 -19.83
N ARG A 363 -48.96 17.79 -19.83
CA ARG A 363 -49.95 18.86 -19.70
C ARG A 363 -50.95 18.90 -20.86
N LEU A 364 -50.51 18.65 -22.10
CA LEU A 364 -51.40 18.48 -23.25
C LEU A 364 -52.40 17.36 -22.99
N ASN A 365 -51.94 16.21 -22.49
CA ASN A 365 -52.79 15.07 -22.18
C ASN A 365 -53.83 15.37 -21.07
N ASP A 366 -53.50 16.28 -20.15
CA ASP A 366 -54.40 16.68 -19.07
C ASP A 366 -55.51 17.63 -19.57
N LEU A 367 -55.40 18.24 -20.75
CA LEU A 367 -56.43 19.15 -21.30
C LEU A 367 -57.79 18.47 -21.47
N TYR A 368 -57.86 17.15 -21.64
CA TYR A 368 -59.14 16.43 -21.67
C TYR A 368 -60.00 16.67 -20.43
N SER A 369 -59.42 17.04 -19.28
CA SER A 369 -60.18 17.36 -18.08
C SER A 369 -60.99 18.65 -18.15
N LEU A 370 -60.79 19.45 -19.20
CA LEU A 370 -61.59 20.66 -19.48
C LEU A 370 -63.00 20.33 -20.01
N LEU A 371 -63.22 19.11 -20.51
CA LEU A 371 -64.51 18.68 -21.05
C LEU A 371 -65.42 18.11 -19.95
N LEU A 372 -66.73 18.32 -20.10
CA LEU A 372 -67.76 17.60 -19.33
C LEU A 372 -68.05 16.23 -19.96
N SER A 373 -68.23 15.17 -19.18
CA SER A 373 -68.79 13.90 -19.65
C SER A 373 -70.30 13.99 -19.87
N SER A 374 -70.87 12.96 -20.51
CA SER A 374 -72.30 12.85 -20.80
C SER A 374 -73.22 12.85 -19.57
N ASP A 375 -72.67 12.63 -18.37
CA ASP A 375 -73.36 12.73 -17.08
C ASP A 375 -73.19 14.11 -16.41
N MET A 376 -72.63 15.08 -17.15
CA MET A 376 -72.38 16.46 -16.73
C MET A 376 -71.36 16.61 -15.59
N THR A 377 -70.48 15.62 -15.41
CA THR A 377 -69.30 15.72 -14.53
C THR A 377 -68.03 16.02 -15.32
N ASN A 378 -66.94 16.46 -14.67
CA ASN A 378 -65.69 16.71 -15.40
C ASN A 378 -65.02 15.41 -15.83
N TYR A 379 -64.44 15.41 -17.03
CA TYR A 379 -63.62 14.30 -17.52
C TYR A 379 -62.41 14.06 -16.59
N GLN A 380 -62.42 13.00 -15.79
CA GLN A 380 -61.45 12.93 -14.68
C GLN A 380 -60.05 12.43 -15.05
N LYS A 381 -59.81 11.82 -16.22
CA LYS A 381 -58.48 11.25 -16.56
C LYS A 381 -58.19 11.25 -18.06
N GLY A 382 -57.06 11.86 -18.44
CA GLY A 382 -56.43 11.73 -19.76
C GLY A 382 -55.92 10.30 -20.05
N PHE A 383 -55.11 10.17 -21.10
CA PHE A 383 -54.60 8.88 -21.57
C PHE A 383 -53.43 8.38 -20.74
N GLN A 384 -53.54 7.16 -20.19
CA GLN A 384 -52.57 6.65 -19.23
C GLN A 384 -51.35 6.07 -19.94
N ASN A 385 -51.51 5.37 -21.07
CA ASN A 385 -50.37 4.78 -21.78
C ASN A 385 -49.52 5.88 -22.41
N TYR A 386 -50.15 6.91 -22.99
CA TYR A 386 -49.44 8.10 -23.46
C TYR A 386 -48.61 8.75 -22.33
N LYS A 387 -49.25 9.06 -21.19
CA LYS A 387 -48.59 9.67 -20.02
C LYS A 387 -47.40 8.83 -19.53
N THR A 388 -47.62 7.53 -19.32
CA THR A 388 -46.57 6.59 -18.91
C THR A 388 -45.41 6.53 -19.91
N SER A 389 -45.68 6.68 -21.21
CA SER A 389 -44.62 6.66 -22.24
C SER A 389 -43.75 7.91 -22.23
N VAL A 390 -44.35 9.10 -22.13
CA VAL A 390 -43.58 10.36 -22.11
C VAL A 390 -42.83 10.56 -20.79
N GLU A 391 -43.42 10.14 -19.66
CA GLU A 391 -42.75 10.13 -18.36
C GLU A 391 -41.55 9.17 -18.36
N PHE A 392 -41.72 7.97 -18.93
CA PHE A 392 -40.62 7.01 -19.08
C PHE A 392 -39.44 7.61 -19.85
N ALA A 393 -39.68 8.22 -21.02
CA ALA A 393 -38.61 8.87 -21.79
C ALA A 393 -37.95 10.03 -21.02
N SER A 394 -38.72 10.83 -20.28
CA SER A 394 -38.17 11.88 -19.42
C SER A 394 -37.24 11.32 -18.33
N LEU A 395 -37.61 10.20 -17.72
CA LEU A 395 -36.83 9.55 -16.66
C LEU A 395 -35.55 8.89 -17.19
N VAL A 396 -35.60 8.27 -18.39
CA VAL A 396 -34.40 7.77 -19.07
C VAL A 396 -33.44 8.92 -19.39
N ALA A 397 -33.96 10.07 -19.85
CA ALA A 397 -33.16 11.27 -20.10
C ALA A 397 -32.48 11.78 -18.82
N GLU A 398 -33.24 11.94 -17.72
CA GLU A 398 -32.70 12.38 -16.44
C GLU A 398 -31.62 11.45 -15.89
N HIS A 399 -31.84 10.14 -15.95
CA HIS A 399 -30.84 9.15 -15.54
C HIS A 399 -29.54 9.31 -16.35
N THR A 400 -29.68 9.48 -17.67
CA THR A 400 -28.52 9.58 -18.56
C THR A 400 -27.74 10.88 -18.35
N GLU A 401 -28.41 11.98 -17.99
CA GLU A 401 -27.75 13.22 -17.56
C GLU A 401 -26.91 13.00 -16.29
N ARG A 402 -27.45 12.30 -15.28
CA ARG A 402 -26.70 11.98 -14.05
C ARG A 402 -25.53 11.05 -14.30
N LEU A 403 -25.70 10.07 -15.18
CA LEU A 403 -24.62 9.20 -15.63
C LEU A 403 -23.49 10.01 -16.26
N SER A 404 -23.82 10.96 -17.14
CA SER A 404 -22.85 11.86 -17.78
C SER A 404 -22.05 12.65 -16.74
N GLU A 405 -22.71 13.18 -15.73
CA GLU A 405 -22.06 13.93 -14.64
C GLU A 405 -21.17 13.03 -13.78
N THR A 406 -21.64 11.83 -13.44
CA THR A 406 -20.85 10.85 -12.68
C THR A 406 -19.60 10.44 -13.45
N TYR A 407 -19.74 10.22 -14.75
CA TYR A 407 -18.62 9.90 -15.63
C TYR A 407 -17.59 11.03 -15.70
N ARG A 408 -18.04 12.28 -15.85
CA ARG A 408 -17.17 13.47 -15.82
C ARG A 408 -16.39 13.58 -14.51
N THR A 409 -17.05 13.38 -13.37
CA THR A 409 -16.39 13.37 -12.05
C THR A 409 -15.31 12.31 -11.96
N ILE A 410 -15.53 11.10 -12.50
CA ILE A 410 -14.51 10.04 -12.54
C ILE A 410 -13.29 10.50 -13.36
N GLN A 411 -13.50 11.20 -14.47
CA GLN A 411 -12.40 11.69 -15.30
C GLN A 411 -11.59 12.77 -14.59
N GLU A 412 -12.25 13.75 -13.99
CA GLU A 412 -11.59 14.82 -13.22
C GLU A 412 -10.78 14.25 -12.04
N ILE A 413 -11.35 13.29 -11.31
CA ILE A 413 -10.67 12.56 -10.23
C ILE A 413 -9.43 11.81 -10.75
N CYS A 414 -9.53 11.16 -11.91
CA CYS A 414 -8.39 10.46 -12.50
C CYS A 414 -7.29 11.44 -12.93
N GLU A 415 -7.63 12.52 -13.64
CA GLU A 415 -6.66 13.48 -14.18
C GLU A 415 -5.85 14.17 -13.08
N SER A 416 -6.53 14.63 -12.01
CA SER A 416 -5.89 15.23 -10.84
C SER A 416 -4.96 14.25 -10.12
N ALA A 417 -5.44 13.04 -9.84
CA ALA A 417 -4.66 12.02 -9.15
C ALA A 417 -3.39 11.60 -9.93
N PHE A 418 -3.49 11.46 -11.26
CA PHE A 418 -2.33 11.11 -12.08
C PHE A 418 -1.34 12.27 -12.20
N ALA A 419 -1.79 13.52 -12.21
CA ALA A 419 -0.91 14.69 -12.20
C ALA A 419 -0.13 14.82 -10.89
N ASP A 420 -0.82 14.59 -9.76
CA ASP A 420 -0.21 14.62 -8.42
C ASP A 420 0.76 13.44 -8.24
N ALA A 421 0.37 12.22 -8.64
CA ALA A 421 1.22 11.04 -8.61
C ALA A 421 2.47 11.18 -9.50
N ALA A 422 2.35 11.77 -10.69
CA ALA A 422 3.49 12.03 -11.56
C ALA A 422 4.47 13.06 -10.95
N SER A 423 3.96 14.01 -10.15
CA SER A 423 4.78 15.03 -9.50
C SER A 423 5.37 14.58 -8.15
N SER A 424 4.77 13.60 -7.46
CA SER A 424 5.40 12.86 -6.36
C SER A 424 6.44 11.85 -6.84
N ALA A 425 6.19 11.13 -7.94
CA ALA A 425 7.16 10.22 -8.55
C ALA A 425 8.44 10.94 -9.01
N GLY A 426 8.35 12.21 -9.40
CA GLY A 426 9.52 13.07 -9.68
C GLY A 426 10.34 13.48 -8.45
N LYS A 427 9.82 13.22 -7.24
CA LYS A 427 10.54 13.39 -5.96
C LYS A 427 11.10 12.06 -5.42
N ASN A 428 10.80 10.93 -6.06
CA ASN A 428 11.45 9.67 -5.73
C ASN A 428 12.94 9.83 -6.03
N TYR A 429 13.70 9.79 -4.95
CA TYR A 429 15.14 9.92 -4.89
C TYR A 429 15.76 9.12 -6.04
N VAL A 430 16.45 9.81 -6.95
CA VAL A 430 17.22 9.14 -8.00
C VAL A 430 18.20 8.21 -7.29
N ALA A 431 18.03 6.90 -7.47
CA ALA A 431 18.97 5.88 -7.06
C ALA A 431 20.31 6.16 -7.76
N GLY A 432 21.12 7.00 -7.12
CA GLY A 432 22.43 7.42 -7.57
C GLY A 432 23.34 7.45 -6.36
N GLU A 433 23.92 6.28 -6.07
CA GLU A 433 25.18 6.04 -5.35
C GLU A 433 25.39 6.62 -3.93
N ASP A 434 24.51 7.48 -3.39
CA ASP A 434 24.66 8.03 -2.03
C ASP A 434 23.88 7.22 -0.99
N ASP A 435 24.61 6.75 0.03
CA ASP A 435 24.16 5.87 1.11
C ASP A 435 22.87 6.36 1.79
N PHE A 436 21.81 5.54 1.73
CA PHE A 436 20.66 5.70 2.64
C PHE A 436 21.17 5.79 4.09
N THR A 437 20.75 6.82 4.81
CA THR A 437 20.86 6.89 6.26
C THR A 437 19.56 6.42 6.90
N SER A 438 19.59 6.11 8.20
CA SER A 438 18.38 5.71 8.94
C SER A 438 17.28 6.79 8.93
N GLU A 439 17.66 8.07 8.89
CA GLU A 439 16.74 9.20 8.80
C GLU A 439 16.13 9.34 7.40
N ASN A 440 16.96 9.26 6.34
CA ASN A 440 16.49 9.37 4.96
C ASN A 440 15.59 8.18 4.56
N PHE A 441 15.85 6.98 5.10
CA PHE A 441 15.01 5.80 4.85
C PHE A 441 13.61 5.95 5.46
N ALA A 442 13.50 6.54 6.65
CA ALA A 442 12.21 6.80 7.29
C ALA A 442 11.37 7.82 6.49
N GLU A 443 12.02 8.85 5.95
CA GLU A 443 11.38 9.83 5.06
C GLU A 443 10.90 9.17 3.76
N PHE A 444 11.74 8.34 3.12
CA PHE A 444 11.36 7.56 1.94
C PHE A 444 10.14 6.65 2.20
N GLN A 445 10.12 5.95 3.34
CA GLN A 445 8.98 5.12 3.74
C GLN A 445 7.69 5.95 3.88
N ASN A 446 7.75 7.12 4.51
CA ASN A 446 6.60 7.99 4.70
C ASN A 446 6.08 8.55 3.38
N ASN A 447 6.96 9.04 2.51
CA ASN A 447 6.58 9.57 1.19
C ASN A 447 5.89 8.50 0.34
N THR A 448 6.45 7.28 0.33
CA THR A 448 5.83 6.14 -0.37
C THR A 448 4.45 5.81 0.20
N ALA A 449 4.28 5.85 1.53
CA ALA A 449 2.99 5.59 2.17
C ALA A 449 1.95 6.67 1.85
N GLU A 450 2.34 7.94 1.77
CA GLU A 450 1.46 9.05 1.38
C GLU A 450 0.98 8.92 -0.06
N GLU A 451 1.89 8.62 -1.00
CA GLU A 451 1.55 8.41 -2.41
C GLU A 451 0.58 7.24 -2.59
N ILE A 452 0.82 6.12 -1.89
CA ILE A 452 -0.08 4.97 -1.93
C ILE A 452 -1.46 5.31 -1.33
N SER A 453 -1.49 6.04 -0.22
CA SER A 453 -2.75 6.48 0.42
C SER A 453 -3.58 7.35 -0.52
N LEU A 454 -2.93 8.27 -1.23
CA LEU A 454 -3.56 9.11 -2.25
C LEU A 454 -4.18 8.25 -3.36
N LEU A 455 -3.39 7.38 -4.00
CA LEU A 455 -3.88 6.50 -5.08
C LEU A 455 -5.01 5.56 -4.63
N ALA A 456 -4.93 5.03 -3.41
CA ALA A 456 -5.96 4.17 -2.84
C ALA A 456 -7.27 4.94 -2.58
N SER A 457 -7.19 6.17 -2.09
CA SER A 457 -8.35 7.03 -1.88
C SER A 457 -9.08 7.36 -3.19
N VAL A 458 -8.31 7.64 -4.24
CA VAL A 458 -8.81 7.90 -5.61
C VAL A 458 -9.52 6.66 -6.14
N SER A 459 -8.91 5.47 -6.02
CA SER A 459 -9.59 4.24 -6.41
C SER A 459 -10.89 4.00 -5.63
N ALA A 460 -10.92 4.34 -4.33
CA ALA A 460 -12.14 4.20 -3.54
C ALA A 460 -13.26 5.14 -4.01
N SER A 461 -12.94 6.38 -4.38
CA SER A 461 -13.89 7.33 -4.99
C SER A 461 -14.42 6.86 -6.34
N ILE A 462 -13.56 6.24 -7.17
CA ILE A 462 -13.99 5.62 -8.44
C ILE A 462 -14.93 4.45 -8.17
N GLU A 463 -14.61 3.58 -7.20
CA GLU A 463 -15.48 2.46 -6.83
C GLU A 463 -16.84 2.91 -6.29
N ASP A 464 -16.87 4.02 -5.54
CA ASP A 464 -18.13 4.60 -5.07
C ASP A 464 -18.98 5.17 -6.21
N SER A 465 -18.32 5.80 -7.18
CA SER A 465 -18.99 6.25 -8.41
C SER A 465 -19.55 5.08 -9.22
N ILE A 466 -18.83 3.95 -9.29
CA ILE A 466 -19.34 2.70 -9.88
C ILE A 466 -20.56 2.17 -9.12
N ARG A 467 -20.55 2.22 -7.78
CA ARG A 467 -21.72 1.84 -6.96
C ARG A 467 -22.93 2.72 -7.27
N THR A 468 -22.73 4.03 -7.36
CA THR A 468 -23.77 5.00 -7.73
C THR A 468 -24.35 4.68 -9.11
N MET A 469 -23.50 4.50 -10.13
CA MET A 469 -23.93 4.09 -11.48
C MET A 469 -24.69 2.75 -11.51
N ASN A 470 -24.43 1.84 -10.57
CA ASN A 470 -25.14 0.56 -10.45
C ASN A 470 -26.50 0.70 -9.76
N ALA A 471 -26.58 1.51 -8.69
CA ALA A 471 -27.82 1.76 -7.96
C ALA A 471 -28.87 2.47 -8.84
N GLU A 472 -28.40 3.31 -9.77
CA GLU A 472 -29.28 4.11 -10.63
C GLU A 472 -29.73 3.41 -11.92
N LYS A 473 -29.26 2.18 -12.22
CA LYS A 473 -29.54 1.47 -13.49
C LYS A 473 -31.02 1.51 -13.91
N PRO A 474 -31.33 1.91 -15.17
CA PRO A 474 -32.70 1.97 -15.68
C PRO A 474 -33.46 0.66 -15.49
N ASP A 475 -32.80 -0.48 -15.71
CA ASP A 475 -33.43 -1.79 -15.64
C ASP A 475 -33.92 -2.19 -14.25
N GLY A 476 -33.32 -1.66 -13.19
CA GLY A 476 -33.72 -1.91 -11.81
C GLY A 476 -34.79 -0.95 -11.29
N ALA A 477 -35.04 0.15 -12.00
CA ALA A 477 -35.87 1.24 -11.50
C ALA A 477 -37.38 0.91 -11.56
N VAL A 478 -38.12 1.38 -10.54
CA VAL A 478 -39.58 1.18 -10.41
C VAL A 478 -40.33 1.71 -11.64
N TRP A 479 -39.93 2.87 -12.16
CA TRP A 479 -40.55 3.49 -13.33
C TRP A 479 -40.34 2.68 -14.62
N ALA A 480 -39.19 2.03 -14.80
CA ALA A 480 -38.95 1.16 -15.94
C ALA A 480 -39.75 -0.15 -15.84
N GLN A 481 -39.94 -0.67 -14.62
CA GLN A 481 -40.84 -1.79 -14.37
C GLN A 481 -42.29 -1.43 -14.68
N GLN A 482 -42.75 -0.23 -14.30
CA GLN A 482 -44.09 0.26 -14.63
C GLN A 482 -44.32 0.33 -16.15
N TYR A 483 -43.38 0.89 -16.91
CA TYR A 483 -43.46 0.94 -18.37
C TYR A 483 -43.47 -0.45 -19.01
N ARG A 484 -42.61 -1.38 -18.57
CA ARG A 484 -42.61 -2.78 -19.04
C ARG A 484 -43.88 -3.54 -18.68
N ASN A 485 -44.46 -3.30 -17.51
CA ASN A 485 -45.73 -3.90 -17.12
C ASN A 485 -46.89 -3.36 -17.98
N ALA A 486 -46.87 -2.07 -18.33
CA ALA A 486 -47.80 -1.50 -19.30
C ALA A 486 -47.67 -2.16 -20.68
N GLN A 487 -46.44 -2.36 -21.19
CA GLN A 487 -46.18 -3.10 -22.44
C GLN A 487 -46.76 -4.52 -22.40
N LYS A 488 -46.49 -5.28 -21.33
CA LYS A 488 -46.99 -6.65 -21.16
C LYS A 488 -48.52 -6.71 -21.15
N THR A 489 -49.15 -5.81 -20.40
CA THR A 489 -50.61 -5.74 -20.29
C THR A 489 -51.28 -5.48 -21.65
N LEU A 490 -50.70 -4.57 -22.45
CA LEU A 490 -51.18 -4.26 -23.81
C LEU A 490 -51.02 -5.45 -24.77
N SER A 491 -49.94 -6.24 -24.63
CA SER A 491 -49.69 -7.42 -25.47
C SER A 491 -50.62 -8.61 -25.18
N SER A 492 -51.16 -8.70 -23.96
CA SER A 492 -52.05 -9.80 -23.56
C SER A 492 -53.54 -9.53 -23.78
N ASP A 493 -53.94 -8.27 -23.93
CA ASP A 493 -55.36 -7.88 -24.02
C ASP A 493 -55.55 -6.76 -25.07
N MET A 494 -55.75 -7.13 -26.34
CA MET A 494 -56.07 -6.15 -27.40
C MET A 494 -57.38 -5.39 -27.14
N THR A 495 -58.27 -5.94 -26.30
CA THR A 495 -59.50 -5.25 -25.86
C THR A 495 -59.24 -4.19 -24.79
N ALA A 496 -58.04 -4.15 -24.19
CA ALA A 496 -57.59 -3.11 -23.27
C ALA A 496 -57.08 -1.83 -23.97
N ILE A 497 -56.96 -1.82 -25.31
CA ILE A 497 -56.85 -0.58 -26.10
C ILE A 497 -58.20 0.13 -25.99
N ARG A 498 -58.40 0.86 -24.88
CA ARG A 498 -59.59 1.66 -24.64
C ARG A 498 -59.66 2.73 -25.72
N ARG A 499 -60.56 2.53 -26.68
CA ARG A 499 -61.07 3.58 -27.57
C ARG A 499 -61.77 4.61 -26.67
N THR A 500 -61.45 5.89 -26.80
CA THR A 500 -62.01 6.94 -25.93
C THR A 500 -63.53 6.98 -26.00
N LYS A 501 -64.30 7.12 -24.92
CA LYS A 501 -64.35 8.08 -23.80
C LYS A 501 -65.12 9.38 -24.15
N THR A 502 -64.64 10.20 -25.09
CA THR A 502 -65.40 11.36 -25.65
C THR A 502 -66.17 10.94 -26.90
N ALA A 503 -67.15 11.74 -27.34
CA ALA A 503 -67.84 11.51 -28.61
C ALA A 503 -66.92 11.88 -29.80
N GLY A 504 -67.35 11.68 -31.04
CA GLY A 504 -66.58 12.03 -32.22
C GLY A 504 -65.50 11.01 -32.60
N VAL A 505 -64.50 11.51 -33.32
CA VAL A 505 -63.43 10.70 -33.92
C VAL A 505 -62.72 9.86 -32.84
N ASP A 506 -62.74 8.54 -33.03
CA ASP A 506 -62.10 7.54 -32.17
C ASP A 506 -60.59 7.79 -31.99
N ILE A 507 -60.11 7.78 -30.75
CA ILE A 507 -58.69 7.83 -30.41
C ILE A 507 -58.26 6.56 -29.69
N THR A 508 -57.04 6.10 -29.97
CA THR A 508 -56.42 4.94 -29.33
C THR A 508 -55.37 5.33 -28.28
N ASP A 509 -55.50 4.85 -27.03
CA ASP A 509 -54.45 4.95 -26.00
C ASP A 509 -53.32 3.94 -26.25
N SER A 510 -52.42 4.25 -27.17
CA SER A 510 -51.28 3.38 -27.48
C SER A 510 -50.04 3.75 -26.65
N LEU A 511 -49.27 2.74 -26.27
CA LEU A 511 -47.95 2.95 -25.68
C LEU A 511 -46.94 3.30 -26.76
N ILE A 512 -46.10 4.31 -26.52
CA ILE A 512 -45.05 4.74 -27.45
C ILE A 512 -43.76 4.00 -27.10
N ASP A 513 -43.08 3.44 -28.10
CA ASP A 513 -41.86 2.65 -27.91
C ASP A 513 -40.61 3.53 -27.71
N TRP A 514 -40.02 3.44 -26.52
CA TRP A 514 -38.76 4.10 -26.15
C TRP A 514 -37.67 3.09 -25.76
N ASN A 515 -37.85 1.81 -26.07
CA ASN A 515 -36.90 0.75 -25.68
C ASN A 515 -35.50 0.99 -26.26
N SER A 516 -35.40 1.48 -27.50
CA SER A 516 -34.11 1.79 -28.14
C SER A 516 -33.34 2.90 -27.39
N PHE A 517 -34.05 3.89 -26.85
CA PHE A 517 -33.43 4.97 -26.06
C PHE A 517 -32.91 4.43 -24.72
N SER A 518 -33.74 3.65 -24.01
CA SER A 518 -33.35 3.01 -22.76
C SER A 518 -32.17 2.05 -22.94
N ALA A 519 -32.15 1.28 -24.03
CA ALA A 519 -31.05 0.36 -24.34
C ALA A 519 -29.74 1.12 -24.63
N PHE A 520 -29.80 2.22 -25.39
CA PHE A 520 -28.63 3.07 -25.65
C PHE A 520 -28.07 3.68 -24.36
N SER A 521 -28.92 4.20 -23.48
CA SER A 521 -28.53 4.67 -22.14
C SER A 521 -27.86 3.58 -21.31
N GLY A 522 -28.40 2.34 -21.36
CA GLY A 522 -27.80 1.18 -20.72
C GLY A 522 -26.39 0.86 -21.24
N GLN A 523 -26.19 0.90 -22.56
CA GLN A 523 -24.88 0.69 -23.19
C GLN A 523 -23.85 1.76 -22.77
N LEU A 524 -24.26 3.03 -22.69
CA LEU A 524 -23.40 4.10 -22.16
C LEU A 524 -22.96 3.80 -20.72
N ASN A 525 -23.89 3.38 -19.86
CA ASN A 525 -23.60 3.04 -18.47
C ASN A 525 -22.60 1.87 -18.38
N GLU A 526 -22.80 0.80 -19.16
CA GLU A 526 -21.88 -0.34 -19.18
C GLU A 526 -20.46 0.05 -19.60
N GLN A 527 -20.32 0.91 -20.61
CA GLN A 527 -19.00 1.38 -21.05
C GLN A 527 -18.35 2.33 -20.03
N ALA A 528 -19.11 3.24 -19.44
CA ALA A 528 -18.64 4.09 -18.35
C ALA A 528 -18.12 3.25 -17.15
N GLN A 529 -18.84 2.18 -16.80
CA GLN A 529 -18.41 1.23 -15.76
C GLN A 529 -17.13 0.48 -16.14
N LYS A 530 -16.99 0.05 -17.40
CA LYS A 530 -15.75 -0.59 -17.88
C LYS A 530 -14.56 0.35 -17.81
N PHE A 531 -14.72 1.60 -18.25
CA PHE A 531 -13.70 2.64 -18.16
C PHE A 531 -13.28 2.87 -16.70
N ALA A 532 -14.24 3.08 -15.81
CA ALA A 532 -13.99 3.30 -14.39
C ALA A 532 -13.26 2.10 -13.74
N ALA A 533 -13.68 0.86 -14.06
CA ALA A 533 -13.02 -0.35 -13.58
C ALA A 533 -11.59 -0.49 -14.12
N GLN A 534 -11.35 -0.14 -15.39
CA GLN A 534 -10.01 -0.12 -15.98
C GLN A 534 -9.10 0.89 -15.27
N LYS A 535 -9.58 2.12 -15.04
CA LYS A 535 -8.82 3.15 -14.31
C LYS A 535 -8.51 2.72 -12.87
N SER A 536 -9.51 2.23 -12.14
CA SER A 536 -9.31 1.68 -10.78
C SER A 536 -8.29 0.53 -10.78
N SER A 537 -8.38 -0.41 -11.73
CA SER A 537 -7.43 -1.52 -11.81
C SER A 537 -6.00 -1.07 -12.10
N SER A 538 -5.82 -0.05 -12.96
CA SER A 538 -4.52 0.54 -13.27
C SER A 538 -3.89 1.22 -12.06
N LEU A 539 -4.68 1.89 -11.22
CA LEU A 539 -4.21 2.48 -9.96
C LEU A 539 -3.71 1.39 -9.00
N TRP A 540 -4.43 0.27 -8.90
CA TRP A 540 -4.00 -0.85 -8.07
C TRP A 540 -2.73 -1.53 -8.56
N VAL A 541 -2.51 -1.62 -9.87
CA VAL A 541 -1.23 -2.07 -10.44
C VAL A 541 -0.09 -1.12 -10.05
N GLN A 542 -0.29 0.19 -10.11
CA GLN A 542 0.71 1.17 -9.67
C GLN A 542 0.99 1.08 -8.16
N ILE A 543 -0.05 0.96 -7.34
CA ILE A 543 0.09 0.74 -5.88
C ILE A 543 0.91 -0.53 -5.60
N ALA A 544 0.63 -1.62 -6.31
CA ALA A 544 1.40 -2.86 -6.17
C ALA A 544 2.87 -2.67 -6.56
N GLY A 545 3.14 -1.95 -7.65
CA GLY A 545 4.49 -1.59 -8.08
C GLY A 545 5.26 -0.76 -7.04
N LEU A 546 4.61 0.25 -6.44
CA LEU A 546 5.21 1.06 -5.37
C LEU A 546 5.57 0.22 -4.13
N TYR A 547 4.68 -0.67 -3.70
CA TYR A 547 4.97 -1.59 -2.59
C TYR A 547 6.09 -2.58 -2.92
N ALA A 548 6.15 -3.10 -4.15
CA ALA A 548 7.21 -4.01 -4.57
C ALA A 548 8.58 -3.30 -4.62
N GLY A 549 8.64 -2.10 -5.20
CA GLY A 549 9.85 -1.27 -5.22
C GLY A 549 10.34 -0.92 -3.82
N PHE A 550 9.44 -0.45 -2.95
CA PHE A 550 9.76 -0.21 -1.54
C PHE A 550 10.31 -1.46 -0.84
N GLY A 551 9.73 -2.64 -1.10
CA GLY A 551 10.19 -3.90 -0.54
C GLY A 551 11.64 -4.23 -0.91
N GLU A 552 12.00 -4.05 -2.19
CA GLU A 552 13.35 -4.30 -2.69
C GLU A 552 14.36 -3.32 -2.10
N ASP A 553 14.04 -2.02 -2.07
CA ASP A 553 14.91 -0.99 -1.50
C ASP A 553 15.09 -1.20 0.01
N ALA A 554 14.01 -1.54 0.73
CA ALA A 554 14.06 -1.86 2.15
C ALA A 554 14.94 -3.07 2.45
N ALA A 555 14.83 -4.13 1.64
CA ALA A 555 15.66 -5.33 1.78
C ALA A 555 17.14 -5.01 1.49
N GLY A 556 17.42 -4.31 0.39
CA GLY A 556 18.77 -3.92 0.00
C GLY A 556 19.48 -3.03 1.04
N TYR A 557 18.79 -2.00 1.54
CA TYR A 557 19.30 -1.16 2.63
C TYR A 557 19.59 -2.00 3.89
N SER A 558 18.65 -2.87 4.27
CA SER A 558 18.78 -3.65 5.50
C SER A 558 19.90 -4.68 5.44
N GLU A 559 20.13 -5.29 4.27
CA GLU A 559 21.25 -6.22 4.02
C GLU A 559 22.60 -5.48 4.08
N LYS A 560 22.68 -4.25 3.56
CA LYS A 560 23.88 -3.42 3.66
C LYS A 560 24.21 -3.03 5.11
N GLU A 561 23.22 -2.55 5.85
CA GLU A 561 23.41 -2.18 7.27
C GLU A 561 23.72 -3.39 8.15
N LEU A 562 23.23 -4.58 7.77
CA LEU A 562 23.59 -5.84 8.42
C LEU A 562 25.07 -6.16 8.25
N LEU A 563 25.65 -5.96 7.05
CA LEU A 563 27.08 -6.15 6.82
C LEU A 563 27.93 -5.22 7.71
N LEU A 564 27.51 -3.96 7.87
CA LEU A 564 28.17 -3.04 8.80
C LEU A 564 28.08 -3.52 10.25
N GLN A 565 26.94 -4.10 10.65
CA GLN A 565 26.79 -4.72 11.97
C GLN A 565 27.73 -5.92 12.13
N GLU A 566 27.84 -6.78 11.12
CA GLU A 566 28.74 -7.95 11.10
C GLU A 566 30.21 -7.51 11.26
N GLU A 567 30.65 -6.47 10.54
CA GLU A 567 32.00 -5.92 10.67
C GLU A 567 32.31 -5.43 12.09
N LEU A 568 31.33 -4.85 12.79
CA LEU A 568 31.50 -4.40 14.19
C LEU A 568 31.64 -5.58 15.16
N VAL A 569 30.97 -6.70 14.90
CA VAL A 569 31.03 -7.92 15.73
C VAL A 569 32.31 -8.71 15.47
N ASP A 570 32.61 -9.01 14.22
CA ASP A 570 33.75 -9.82 13.82
C ASP A 570 35.08 -9.06 13.99
N GLY A 571 35.00 -7.75 13.81
CA GLY A 571 36.07 -6.79 13.99
C GLY A 571 36.70 -6.33 12.69
N LYS A 572 37.37 -5.18 12.76
CA LYS A 572 38.09 -4.58 11.62
C LYS A 572 39.53 -4.23 12.00
N THR A 573 40.41 -4.22 11.00
CA THR A 573 41.79 -3.72 11.13
C THR A 573 41.81 -2.22 10.86
N ASN A 574 42.56 -1.43 11.63
CA ASN A 574 42.63 0.03 11.46
C ASN A 574 43.52 0.50 10.29
N GLY A 575 43.91 -0.42 9.39
CA GLY A 575 44.73 -0.15 8.21
C GLY A 575 46.21 0.18 8.49
N THR A 576 46.55 0.52 9.72
CA THR A 576 47.90 0.86 10.19
C THR A 576 48.55 -0.25 11.03
N ASP A 577 47.74 -1.06 11.68
CA ASP A 577 48.12 -2.29 12.38
C ASP A 577 47.21 -3.45 11.92
N ASP A 578 47.78 -4.61 11.60
CA ASP A 578 47.02 -5.85 11.27
C ASP A 578 46.33 -6.43 12.53
N ILE A 579 45.87 -5.57 13.45
CA ILE A 579 45.26 -5.97 14.72
C ILE A 579 43.74 -5.87 14.56
N LEU A 580 43.08 -7.01 14.72
CA LEU A 580 41.63 -7.13 14.64
C LEU A 580 40.98 -6.51 15.89
N ARG A 581 40.16 -5.47 15.71
CA ARG A 581 39.49 -4.75 16.80
C ARG A 581 37.98 -4.93 16.68
N ARG A 582 37.35 -5.33 17.79
CA ARG A 582 35.90 -5.58 17.87
C ARG A 582 35.19 -4.46 18.62
N TYR A 583 33.97 -4.15 18.19
CA TYR A 583 33.14 -3.07 18.72
C TYR A 583 31.73 -3.56 19.08
N PRO A 584 31.59 -4.57 19.98
CA PRO A 584 30.30 -5.19 20.28
C PRO A 584 29.24 -4.22 20.83
N SER A 585 29.61 -3.16 21.56
CA SER A 585 28.65 -2.14 22.00
C SER A 585 28.04 -1.37 20.82
N ALA A 586 28.86 -0.97 19.85
CA ALA A 586 28.39 -0.31 18.64
C ALA A 586 27.52 -1.25 17.80
N ALA A 587 27.90 -2.52 17.71
CA ALA A 587 27.12 -3.55 17.01
C ALA A 587 25.71 -3.75 17.61
N LEU A 588 25.57 -3.66 18.94
CA LEU A 588 24.27 -3.72 19.61
C LEU A 588 23.41 -2.49 19.30
N THR A 589 23.97 -1.28 19.41
CA THR A 589 23.26 -0.04 19.08
C THR A 589 22.79 -0.02 17.62
N GLN A 590 23.68 -0.43 16.70
CA GLN A 590 23.36 -0.57 15.28
C GLN A 590 22.26 -1.62 15.06
N GLY A 591 22.35 -2.79 15.72
CA GLY A 591 21.35 -3.86 15.64
C GLY A 591 19.98 -3.44 16.16
N GLU A 592 19.90 -2.66 17.23
CA GLU A 592 18.65 -2.10 17.75
C GLU A 592 18.01 -1.11 16.77
N ALA A 593 18.80 -0.20 16.20
CA ALA A 593 18.34 0.76 15.20
C ALA A 593 17.82 0.03 13.94
N LEU A 594 18.61 -0.90 13.42
CA LEU A 594 18.25 -1.70 12.25
C LEU A 594 17.01 -2.57 12.51
N THR A 595 16.87 -3.15 13.71
CA THR A 595 15.66 -3.91 14.09
C THR A 595 14.41 -3.06 14.00
N LYS A 596 14.45 -1.80 14.46
CA LYS A 596 13.31 -0.88 14.37
C LYS A 596 12.94 -0.60 12.91
N THR A 597 13.93 -0.28 12.07
CA THR A 597 13.73 -0.01 10.64
C THR A 597 13.15 -1.22 9.91
N VAL A 598 13.75 -2.40 10.07
CA VAL A 598 13.29 -3.64 9.44
C VAL A 598 11.88 -4.01 9.91
N THR A 599 11.57 -3.85 11.19
CA THR A 599 10.23 -4.15 11.73
C THR A 599 9.17 -3.19 11.15
N SER A 600 9.50 -1.91 11.00
CA SER A 600 8.63 -0.92 10.35
C SER A 600 8.36 -1.28 8.89
N ALA A 601 9.42 -1.57 8.12
CA ALA A 601 9.30 -1.97 6.73
C ALA A 601 8.45 -3.24 6.57
N LYS A 602 8.70 -4.28 7.39
CA LYS A 602 7.89 -5.50 7.40
C LYS A 602 6.41 -5.25 7.70
N LYS A 603 6.10 -4.34 8.63
CA LYS A 603 4.72 -3.98 8.95
C LYS A 603 4.01 -3.39 7.73
N MET A 604 4.69 -2.51 6.98
CA MET A 604 4.17 -1.94 5.75
C MET A 604 3.98 -3.01 4.66
N LEU A 605 4.96 -3.90 4.46
CA LEU A 605 4.82 -5.00 3.49
C LEU A 605 3.69 -5.98 3.87
N SER A 606 3.52 -6.28 5.16
CA SER A 606 2.40 -7.13 5.63
C SER A 606 1.03 -6.47 5.39
N TYR A 607 0.92 -5.17 5.68
CA TYR A 607 -0.27 -4.39 5.33
C TYR A 607 -0.54 -4.42 3.82
N SER A 608 0.51 -4.26 3.00
CA SER A 608 0.40 -4.27 1.54
C SER A 608 -0.14 -5.60 1.01
N LEU A 609 0.32 -6.75 1.52
CA LEU A 609 -0.18 -8.06 1.09
C LEU A 609 -1.67 -8.25 1.42
N THR A 610 -2.13 -7.65 2.52
CA THR A 610 -3.55 -7.64 2.89
C THR A 610 -4.34 -6.73 1.96
N ALA A 611 -3.87 -5.50 1.74
CA ALA A 611 -4.51 -4.51 0.87
C ALA A 611 -4.60 -4.99 -0.59
N LEU A 612 -3.55 -5.64 -1.09
CA LEU A 612 -3.47 -6.18 -2.45
C LEU A 612 -4.28 -7.49 -2.63
N ASN A 613 -4.86 -8.05 -1.57
CA ASN A 613 -5.70 -9.25 -1.64
C ASN A 613 -7.16 -8.97 -2.06
N GLY A 614 -7.34 -8.01 -2.96
CA GLY A 614 -8.64 -7.53 -3.41
C GLY A 614 -9.06 -8.04 -4.79
N LYS A 615 -10.05 -7.34 -5.35
CA LYS A 615 -10.72 -7.63 -6.63
C LYS A 615 -9.76 -7.74 -7.83
N TYR A 616 -8.66 -6.99 -7.83
CA TYR A 616 -7.72 -6.89 -8.95
C TYR A 616 -6.45 -7.74 -8.76
N SER A 617 -6.44 -8.62 -7.77
CA SER A 617 -5.26 -9.41 -7.37
C SER A 617 -4.59 -10.22 -8.47
N SER A 618 -5.31 -10.62 -9.51
CA SER A 618 -4.77 -11.34 -10.67
C SER A 618 -3.93 -10.47 -11.62
N LEU A 619 -3.97 -9.14 -11.49
CA LEU A 619 -3.25 -8.21 -12.37
C LEU A 619 -1.82 -7.88 -11.90
N TYR A 620 -1.49 -8.18 -10.65
CA TYR A 620 -0.21 -7.80 -10.02
C TYR A 620 0.36 -8.95 -9.16
N THR A 621 0.27 -10.17 -9.70
CA THR A 621 0.76 -11.39 -9.02
C THR A 621 2.27 -11.41 -8.86
N ASP A 622 2.98 -10.78 -9.80
CA ASP A 622 4.44 -10.72 -9.79
C ASP A 622 4.92 -9.76 -8.70
N GLU A 623 4.30 -8.58 -8.60
CA GLU A 623 4.56 -7.59 -7.55
C GLU A 623 4.28 -8.19 -6.16
N ARG A 624 3.16 -8.92 -6.00
CA ARG A 624 2.86 -9.63 -4.75
C ARG A 624 3.93 -10.66 -4.39
N SER A 625 4.44 -11.39 -5.39
CA SER A 625 5.52 -12.36 -5.19
C SER A 625 6.83 -11.66 -4.80
N SER A 626 7.12 -10.51 -5.40
CA SER A 626 8.26 -9.64 -5.05
C SER A 626 8.16 -9.14 -3.62
N ILE A 627 6.99 -8.66 -3.19
CA ILE A 627 6.74 -8.21 -1.81
C ILE A 627 6.95 -9.36 -0.82
N GLN A 628 6.47 -10.58 -1.14
CA GLN A 628 6.70 -11.76 -0.30
C GLN A 628 8.19 -12.12 -0.21
N ALA A 629 8.92 -12.07 -1.33
CA ALA A 629 10.35 -12.33 -1.36
C ALA A 629 11.14 -11.30 -0.54
N SER A 630 10.84 -10.02 -0.71
CA SER A 630 11.40 -8.92 0.10
C SER A 630 11.11 -9.10 1.59
N SER A 631 9.88 -9.48 1.97
CA SER A 631 9.55 -9.76 3.37
C SER A 631 10.34 -10.96 3.94
N ALA A 632 10.59 -11.99 3.13
CA ALA A 632 11.40 -13.15 3.54
C ALA A 632 12.90 -12.80 3.70
N ARG A 633 13.43 -11.91 2.84
CA ARG A 633 14.77 -11.32 3.00
C ARG A 633 14.88 -10.54 4.31
N LEU A 634 13.90 -9.67 4.61
CA LEU A 634 13.84 -8.95 5.88
C LEU A 634 13.71 -9.88 7.10
N ASP A 635 13.01 -11.01 6.99
CA ASP A 635 13.00 -12.05 8.04
C ASP A 635 14.39 -12.66 8.28
N SER A 636 15.13 -12.92 7.19
CA SER A 636 16.50 -13.42 7.24
C SER A 636 17.43 -12.39 7.90
N VAL A 637 17.26 -11.10 7.57
CA VAL A 637 17.98 -9.99 8.20
C VAL A 637 17.68 -9.93 9.70
N LEU A 638 16.42 -9.99 10.14
CA LEU A 638 16.08 -10.01 11.57
C LEU A 638 16.72 -11.18 12.33
N ALA A 639 16.77 -12.36 11.71
CA ALA A 639 17.42 -13.53 12.28
C ALA A 639 18.94 -13.32 12.42
N ALA A 640 19.57 -12.72 11.40
CA ALA A 640 21.00 -12.39 11.40
C ALA A 640 21.33 -11.30 12.44
N ILE A 641 20.53 -10.24 12.55
CA ILE A 641 20.68 -9.20 13.58
C ILE A 641 20.68 -9.83 14.97
N ARG A 642 19.74 -10.74 15.26
CA ARG A 642 19.68 -11.44 16.56
C ARG A 642 20.94 -12.25 16.82
N LYS A 643 21.39 -13.03 15.83
CA LYS A 643 22.63 -13.81 15.93
C LYS A 643 23.84 -12.91 16.23
N ASN A 644 23.95 -11.77 15.54
CA ASN A 644 25.04 -10.81 15.73
C ASN A 644 24.96 -10.14 17.10
N SER A 645 23.76 -9.77 17.55
CA SER A 645 23.52 -9.21 18.89
C SER A 645 23.83 -10.20 20.02
N ASP A 646 23.54 -11.49 19.84
CA ASP A 646 23.91 -12.55 20.79
C ASP A 646 25.44 -12.74 20.87
N ALA A 647 26.13 -12.68 19.73
CA ALA A 647 27.58 -12.72 19.65
C ALA A 647 28.21 -11.49 20.33
N ALA A 648 27.74 -10.28 20.01
CA ALA A 648 28.19 -9.04 20.64
C ALA A 648 27.98 -9.05 22.16
N SER A 649 26.81 -9.51 22.63
CA SER A 649 26.50 -9.66 24.05
C SER A 649 27.45 -10.65 24.75
N SER A 650 27.84 -11.72 24.06
CA SER A 650 28.81 -12.69 24.57
C SER A 650 30.21 -12.09 24.69
N PHE A 651 30.65 -11.31 23.69
CA PHE A 651 31.92 -10.58 23.77
C PHE A 651 31.94 -9.57 24.93
N LEU A 652 30.85 -8.84 25.19
CA LEU A 652 30.77 -7.94 26.35
C LEU A 652 30.86 -8.68 27.69
N LYS A 653 30.30 -9.90 27.79
CA LYS A 653 30.46 -10.75 28.99
C LYS A 653 31.92 -11.19 29.16
N PHE A 654 32.60 -11.57 28.08
CA PHE A 654 34.01 -11.93 28.12
C PHE A 654 34.91 -10.73 28.46
N TYR A 655 34.62 -9.56 27.89
CA TYR A 655 35.25 -8.28 28.23
C TYR A 655 35.17 -8.02 29.74
N GLN A 656 33.96 -8.05 30.32
CA GLN A 656 33.79 -7.76 31.75
C GLN A 656 34.52 -8.78 32.64
N LYS A 657 34.50 -10.06 32.25
CA LYS A 657 35.22 -11.11 32.99
C LYS A 657 36.73 -10.88 32.96
N ALA A 658 37.30 -10.58 31.79
CA ALA A 658 38.72 -10.30 31.63
C ALA A 658 39.13 -9.02 32.37
N LEU A 659 38.31 -7.97 32.33
CA LEU A 659 38.53 -6.72 33.05
C LEU A 659 38.55 -6.94 34.58
N ASN A 660 37.55 -7.64 35.12
CA ASN A 660 37.50 -7.97 36.55
C ASN A 660 38.72 -8.79 36.98
N GLU A 661 39.20 -9.71 36.14
CA GLU A 661 40.41 -10.46 36.41
C GLU A 661 41.66 -9.56 36.35
N ALA A 662 41.76 -8.65 35.37
CA ALA A 662 42.85 -7.68 35.26
C ALA A 662 42.96 -6.81 36.52
N ASP A 663 41.84 -6.23 36.97
CA ASP A 663 41.78 -5.41 38.18
C ASP A 663 42.14 -6.20 39.45
N LEU A 664 41.75 -7.47 39.52
CA LEU A 664 42.13 -8.37 40.61
C LEU A 664 43.65 -8.60 40.62
N ARG A 665 44.27 -8.89 39.46
CA ARG A 665 45.72 -9.07 39.35
C ARG A 665 46.48 -7.79 39.69
N PHE A 666 46.00 -6.64 39.22
CA PHE A 666 46.56 -5.33 39.55
C PHE A 666 46.54 -5.07 41.06
N SER A 667 45.40 -5.33 41.70
CA SER A 667 45.26 -5.24 43.16
C SER A 667 46.16 -6.22 43.92
N GLN A 668 46.37 -7.43 43.39
CA GLN A 668 47.31 -8.40 43.94
C GLN A 668 48.77 -7.92 43.80
N ALA A 669 49.13 -7.27 42.69
CA ALA A 669 50.45 -6.65 42.51
C ALA A 669 50.71 -5.55 43.54
N GLN A 670 49.72 -4.67 43.77
CA GLN A 670 49.80 -3.65 44.81
C GLN A 670 50.00 -4.24 46.22
N LYS A 671 49.28 -5.33 46.54
CA LYS A 671 49.45 -6.02 47.83
C LYS A 671 50.83 -6.65 47.96
N ALA A 672 51.32 -7.31 46.91
CA ALA A 672 52.65 -7.92 46.91
C ALA A 672 53.76 -6.88 47.07
N LEU A 673 53.62 -5.70 46.44
CA LEU A 673 54.52 -4.57 46.63
C LEU A 673 54.56 -4.08 48.08
N LYS A 674 53.41 -3.95 48.74
CA LYS A 674 53.32 -3.56 50.16
C LYS A 674 53.98 -4.56 51.10
N SER A 675 54.04 -5.84 50.70
CA SER A 675 54.71 -6.91 51.44
C SER A 675 56.16 -7.14 51.01
N GLU A 676 56.74 -6.22 50.22
CA GLU A 676 58.11 -6.32 49.68
C GLU A 676 58.40 -7.62 48.90
N ASN A 677 57.36 -8.26 48.37
CA ASN A 677 57.48 -9.44 47.52
C ASN A 677 57.50 -9.01 46.05
N PHE A 678 58.65 -8.48 45.61
CA PHE A 678 58.80 -7.84 44.31
C PHE A 678 58.63 -8.81 43.13
N GLU A 679 59.10 -10.06 43.25
CA GLU A 679 58.93 -11.08 42.21
C GLU A 679 57.44 -11.35 41.93
N ASN A 680 56.65 -11.56 42.99
CA ASN A 680 55.21 -11.71 42.84
C ASN A 680 54.53 -10.41 42.38
N ALA A 681 55.00 -9.24 42.83
CA ALA A 681 54.45 -7.97 42.38
C ALA A 681 54.63 -7.79 40.85
N ARG A 682 55.83 -8.06 40.31
CA ARG A 682 56.11 -8.03 38.88
C ARG A 682 55.25 -9.03 38.11
N LYS A 683 55.20 -10.28 38.59
CA LYS A 683 54.40 -11.34 37.95
C LYS A 683 52.92 -10.99 37.89
N ARG A 684 52.34 -10.53 39.00
CA ARG A 684 50.92 -10.13 39.05
C ARG A 684 50.64 -8.90 38.21
N LEU A 685 51.57 -7.94 38.14
CA LEU A 685 51.43 -6.76 37.29
C LEU A 685 51.43 -7.13 35.79
N GLN A 686 52.29 -8.07 35.41
CA GLN A 686 52.34 -8.61 34.06
C GLN A 686 51.05 -9.37 33.71
N GLU A 687 50.57 -10.24 34.61
CA GLU A 687 49.30 -10.94 34.45
C GLU A 687 48.12 -9.94 34.32
N ALA A 688 48.16 -8.81 35.02
CA ALA A 688 47.17 -7.74 34.86
C ALA A 688 47.23 -7.12 33.46
N GLY A 689 48.42 -6.80 32.95
CA GLY A 689 48.60 -6.27 31.59
C GLY A 689 48.11 -7.23 30.51
N ASP A 690 48.49 -8.52 30.59
CA ASP A 690 48.02 -9.54 29.66
C ASP A 690 46.47 -9.68 29.71
N LYS A 691 45.85 -9.50 30.89
CA LYS A 691 44.39 -9.55 31.07
C LYS A 691 43.65 -8.29 30.59
N TYR A 692 44.23 -7.09 30.72
CA TYR A 692 43.67 -5.88 30.11
C TYR A 692 43.67 -5.98 28.58
N VAL A 693 44.74 -6.54 27.98
CA VAL A 693 44.81 -6.81 26.54
C VAL A 693 43.78 -7.87 26.13
N GLU A 694 43.60 -8.93 26.92
CA GLU A 694 42.54 -9.91 26.69
C GLU A 694 41.16 -9.23 26.68
N ALA A 695 40.88 -8.34 27.62
CA ALA A 695 39.64 -7.56 27.62
C ALA A 695 39.48 -6.73 26.34
N LEU A 696 40.52 -5.96 25.96
CA LEU A 696 40.51 -5.14 24.74
C LEU A 696 40.31 -5.94 23.45
N SER A 697 40.71 -7.23 23.42
CA SER A 697 40.46 -8.13 22.28
C SER A 697 38.99 -8.50 22.08
N TYR A 698 38.18 -8.41 23.14
CA TYR A 698 36.74 -8.63 23.12
C TYR A 698 35.96 -7.33 22.87
N ASN A 699 36.47 -6.18 23.35
CA ASN A 699 35.88 -4.86 23.11
C ASN A 699 36.99 -3.78 23.14
N ASP A 700 37.27 -3.18 21.98
CA ASP A 700 38.31 -2.16 21.84
C ASP A 700 37.83 -0.83 22.46
N ASP A 701 38.28 -0.54 23.68
CA ASP A 701 37.96 0.67 24.43
C ASP A 701 39.21 1.56 24.55
N ALA A 702 39.17 2.73 23.90
CA ALA A 702 40.28 3.67 23.90
C ALA A 702 40.58 4.25 25.28
N PHE A 703 39.56 4.45 26.12
CA PHE A 703 39.72 4.95 27.48
C PHE A 703 40.34 3.88 28.39
N LEU A 704 39.89 2.63 28.30
CA LEU A 704 40.50 1.53 29.04
C LEU A 704 41.97 1.35 28.65
N ARG A 705 42.29 1.39 27.35
CA ARG A 705 43.68 1.28 26.87
C ARG A 705 44.57 2.35 27.50
N SER A 706 44.18 3.62 27.42
CA SER A 706 44.96 4.72 27.99
C SER A 706 45.10 4.66 29.51
N SER A 707 44.03 4.33 30.22
CA SER A 707 44.01 4.33 31.68
C SER A 707 44.76 3.14 32.28
N SER A 708 44.61 1.94 31.72
CA SER A 708 45.35 0.74 32.14
C SER A 708 46.85 0.88 31.87
N ASP A 709 47.26 1.36 30.68
CA ASP A 709 48.68 1.59 30.38
C ASP A 709 49.34 2.57 31.35
N ALA A 710 48.63 3.66 31.71
CA ALA A 710 49.12 4.62 32.70
C ALA A 710 49.25 3.99 34.09
N ALA A 711 48.25 3.23 34.54
CA ALA A 711 48.24 2.58 35.85
C ALA A 711 49.33 1.50 35.97
N LEU A 712 49.47 0.65 34.95
CA LEU A 712 50.49 -0.40 34.91
C LEU A 712 51.90 0.18 34.90
N ARG A 713 52.14 1.23 34.09
CA ARG A 713 53.44 1.93 34.06
C ARG A 713 53.79 2.52 35.43
N SER A 714 52.84 3.24 36.04
CA SER A 714 53.06 3.87 37.35
C SER A 714 53.39 2.84 38.44
N LEU A 715 52.65 1.73 38.51
CA LEU A 715 52.91 0.69 39.50
C LEU A 715 54.22 -0.07 39.19
N GLY A 716 54.54 -0.29 37.92
CA GLY A 716 55.79 -0.91 37.49
C GLY A 716 57.01 -0.08 37.87
N GLU A 717 56.93 1.25 37.72
CA GLU A 717 57.98 2.18 38.17
C GLU A 717 58.14 2.14 39.70
N GLU A 718 57.05 2.10 40.47
CA GLU A 718 57.11 2.03 41.93
C GLU A 718 57.75 0.71 42.43
N ILE A 719 57.38 -0.43 41.83
CA ILE A 719 57.99 -1.74 42.14
C ILE A 719 59.49 -1.69 41.88
N LYS A 720 59.88 -1.19 40.70
CA LYS A 720 61.27 -1.11 40.25
C LYS A 720 62.12 -0.20 41.14
N GLU A 721 61.61 0.97 41.52
CA GLU A 721 62.32 1.91 42.40
C GLU A 721 62.56 1.30 43.78
N LYS A 722 61.52 0.73 44.40
CA LYS A 722 61.63 0.12 45.74
C LYS A 722 62.53 -1.11 45.75
N GLU A 723 62.44 -1.97 44.74
CA GLU A 723 63.29 -3.15 44.64
C GLU A 723 64.76 -2.78 44.41
N ASN A 724 65.03 -1.79 43.54
CA ASN A 724 66.40 -1.40 43.22
C ASN A 724 67.16 -0.87 44.44
N ILE A 725 66.47 -0.19 45.37
CA ILE A 725 67.04 0.25 46.64
C ILE A 725 67.59 -0.96 47.45
N LEU A 726 66.83 -2.05 47.50
CA LEU A 726 67.24 -3.27 48.21
C LEU A 726 68.35 -4.00 47.46
N VAL A 727 68.23 -4.14 46.14
CA VAL A 727 69.25 -4.76 45.28
C VAL A 727 70.59 -4.08 45.43
N VAL A 728 70.67 -2.74 45.34
CA VAL A 728 71.93 -1.99 45.49
C VAL A 728 72.57 -2.28 46.84
N ARG A 729 71.78 -2.29 47.93
CA ARG A 729 72.27 -2.57 49.29
C ARG A 729 72.79 -4.00 49.43
N GLU A 730 72.06 -4.99 48.93
CA GLU A 730 72.45 -6.40 49.00
C GLU A 730 73.70 -6.69 48.15
N VAL A 731 73.77 -6.12 46.94
CA VAL A 731 74.93 -6.20 46.06
C VAL A 731 76.16 -5.56 46.70
N ARG A 732 76.02 -4.43 47.40
CA ARG A 732 77.10 -3.83 48.19
C ARG A 732 77.61 -4.76 49.29
N ASN A 733 76.70 -5.40 50.03
CA ASN A 733 77.07 -6.36 51.08
C ASN A 733 77.85 -7.55 50.50
N LEU A 734 77.42 -8.08 49.35
CA LEU A 734 78.11 -9.17 48.65
C LEU A 734 79.49 -8.74 48.14
N LYS A 735 79.62 -7.55 47.55
CA LYS A 735 80.91 -6.98 47.13
C LYS A 735 81.89 -6.81 48.30
N ASN A 736 81.41 -6.30 49.43
CA ASN A 736 82.22 -6.13 50.63
C ASN A 736 82.64 -7.48 51.24
N ALA A 737 81.76 -8.47 51.24
CA ALA A 737 82.09 -9.84 51.65
C ALA A 737 83.17 -10.44 50.73
N ALA A 738 83.02 -10.31 49.42
CA ALA A 738 84.00 -10.78 48.44
C ALA A 738 85.39 -10.14 48.65
N ARG A 739 85.45 -8.81 48.87
CA ARG A 739 86.70 -8.10 49.17
C ARG A 739 87.38 -8.62 50.44
N ARG A 740 86.63 -8.84 51.52
CA ARG A 740 87.18 -9.39 52.78
C ARG A 740 87.77 -10.78 52.56
N GLU A 741 87.04 -11.67 51.88
CA GLU A 741 87.53 -13.01 51.58
C GLU A 741 88.75 -13.00 50.65
N TYR A 742 88.79 -12.08 49.69
CA TYR A 742 89.96 -11.85 48.85
C TYR A 742 91.21 -11.49 49.67
N PHE A 743 91.11 -10.52 50.59
CA PHE A 743 92.23 -10.13 51.45
C PHE A 743 92.64 -11.21 52.44
N ASN A 744 91.71 -12.08 52.85
CA ASN A 744 92.01 -13.27 53.66
C ASN A 744 92.63 -14.43 52.85
N GLY A 745 92.74 -14.29 51.52
CA GLY A 745 93.32 -15.28 50.61
C GLY A 745 92.35 -16.40 50.17
N ASN A 746 91.06 -16.27 50.51
CA ASN A 746 89.97 -17.23 50.25
C ASN A 746 89.27 -16.94 48.91
N PHE A 747 89.99 -17.05 47.80
CA PHE A 747 89.53 -16.57 46.49
C PHE A 747 88.29 -17.30 45.94
N GLN A 748 88.11 -18.59 46.24
CA GLN A 748 86.92 -19.36 45.81
C GLN A 748 85.62 -18.85 46.47
N ILE A 749 85.70 -18.43 47.73
CA ILE A 749 84.55 -17.87 48.45
C ILE A 749 84.24 -16.47 47.92
N ALA A 750 85.27 -15.69 47.58
CA ALA A 750 85.12 -14.38 46.96
C ALA A 750 84.41 -14.45 45.58
N GLU A 751 84.78 -15.41 44.72
CA GLU A 751 84.13 -15.67 43.43
C GLU A 751 82.63 -15.97 43.58
N LYS A 752 82.27 -16.81 44.56
CA LYS A 752 80.87 -17.14 44.85
C LYS A 752 80.05 -15.92 45.26
N TYR A 753 80.60 -15.05 46.12
CA TYR A 753 79.93 -13.81 46.51
C TYR A 753 79.73 -12.86 45.33
N LEU A 754 80.72 -12.74 44.43
CA LEU A 754 80.61 -11.91 43.23
C LEU A 754 79.63 -12.46 42.20
N SER A 755 79.56 -13.79 42.05
CA SER A 755 78.56 -14.44 41.19
C SER A 755 77.13 -14.19 41.68
N ASN A 756 76.91 -14.29 42.99
CA ASN A 756 75.63 -13.94 43.60
C ASN A 756 75.31 -12.45 43.45
N ALA A 757 76.32 -11.57 43.57
CA ALA A 757 76.13 -10.13 43.37
C ALA A 757 75.72 -9.81 41.92
N LYS A 758 76.34 -10.49 40.95
CA LYS A 758 75.99 -10.35 39.53
C LYS A 758 74.55 -10.77 39.26
N ALA A 759 74.14 -11.92 39.80
CA ALA A 759 72.76 -12.39 39.68
C ALA A 759 71.76 -11.41 40.31
N ARG A 760 72.05 -10.92 41.52
CA ARG A 760 71.16 -10.00 42.24
C ARG A 760 71.06 -8.63 41.55
N TRP A 761 72.15 -8.12 41.00
CA TRP A 761 72.14 -6.87 40.22
C TRP A 761 71.23 -6.96 38.98
N ALA A 762 71.18 -8.13 38.35
CA ALA A 762 70.37 -8.37 37.16
C ALA A 762 68.85 -8.33 37.42
N ASP A 763 68.40 -8.40 38.69
CA ASP A 763 66.98 -8.35 39.04
C ASP A 763 66.33 -6.99 38.71
N THR A 764 67.11 -5.90 38.74
CA THR A 764 66.62 -4.54 38.46
C THR A 764 67.42 -3.81 37.37
N ASN A 765 68.55 -4.38 36.91
CA ASN A 765 69.44 -3.74 35.94
C ASN A 765 69.84 -4.67 34.79
N VAL A 766 69.76 -4.18 33.56
CA VAL A 766 70.17 -4.90 32.34
C VAL A 766 71.69 -4.81 32.09
N GLU A 767 72.31 -3.71 32.51
CA GLU A 767 73.76 -3.44 32.33
C GLU A 767 74.56 -4.05 33.49
N GLU A 768 75.77 -4.58 33.23
CA GLU A 768 76.61 -5.18 34.28
C GLU A 768 77.25 -4.10 35.18
N ASP A 769 77.35 -4.35 36.50
CA ASP A 769 78.08 -3.46 37.41
C ASP A 769 79.60 -3.55 37.16
N ALA A 770 80.21 -2.41 36.82
CA ALA A 770 81.64 -2.33 36.52
C ALA A 770 82.51 -2.78 37.71
N GLU A 771 82.09 -2.53 38.94
CA GLU A 771 82.83 -2.91 40.14
C GLU A 771 82.82 -4.42 40.37
N ILE A 772 81.68 -5.10 40.18
CA ILE A 772 81.61 -6.57 40.20
C ILE A 772 82.56 -7.16 39.15
N THR A 773 82.50 -6.63 37.93
CA THR A 773 83.33 -7.10 36.80
C THR A 773 84.82 -6.99 37.10
N ASN A 774 85.25 -5.85 37.64
CA ASN A 774 86.64 -5.60 38.02
C ASN A 774 87.10 -6.52 39.17
N LEU A 775 86.27 -6.70 40.20
CA LEU A 775 86.59 -7.58 41.33
C LEU A 775 86.69 -9.05 40.88
N MET A 776 85.80 -9.49 39.98
CA MET A 776 85.80 -10.84 39.44
C MET A 776 87.10 -11.13 38.69
N ALA A 777 87.51 -10.21 37.80
CA ALA A 777 88.76 -10.35 37.04
C ALA A 777 90.01 -10.49 37.95
N ILE A 778 90.04 -9.78 39.08
CA ILE A 778 91.14 -9.87 40.06
C ILE A 778 91.10 -11.23 40.80
N VAL A 779 89.92 -11.68 41.21
CA VAL A 779 89.73 -12.99 41.85
C VAL A 779 90.13 -14.13 40.91
N ASP A 780 89.71 -14.08 39.64
CA ASP A 780 90.03 -15.07 38.61
C ASP A 780 91.54 -15.14 38.37
N THR A 781 92.20 -13.98 38.32
CA THR A 781 93.66 -13.90 38.20
C THR A 781 94.35 -14.57 39.39
N ALA A 782 93.92 -14.28 40.62
CA ALA A 782 94.50 -14.89 41.83
C ALA A 782 94.25 -16.42 41.93
N LEU A 783 93.07 -16.89 41.51
CA LEU A 783 92.74 -18.32 41.42
C LEU A 783 93.65 -19.03 40.39
N SER A 784 93.85 -18.43 39.22
CA SER A 784 94.71 -18.99 38.17
C SER A 784 96.17 -19.17 38.63
N MET A 785 96.70 -18.22 39.42
CA MET A 785 98.09 -18.24 39.91
C MET A 785 98.33 -19.27 41.02
N LYS A 786 97.31 -19.64 41.80
CA LYS A 786 97.41 -20.67 42.86
C LYS A 786 97.15 -22.10 42.36
N THR A 787 96.55 -22.25 41.19
CA THR A 787 96.17 -23.56 40.65
C THR A 787 97.42 -24.43 40.42
N GLY A 788 97.40 -25.72 40.80
CA GLY A 788 98.48 -26.68 40.53
C GLY A 788 99.67 -26.72 41.50
N ARG A 789 99.67 -25.92 42.58
CA ARG A 789 100.75 -25.92 43.60
C ARG A 789 100.57 -26.94 44.72
N VAL A 790 99.34 -27.35 45.01
CA VAL A 790 98.98 -28.33 46.04
C VAL A 790 98.20 -29.45 45.38
N LEU A 791 98.47 -30.70 45.77
CA LEU A 791 97.63 -31.85 45.41
C LEU A 791 96.33 -31.76 46.20
N LEU A 792 95.21 -31.58 45.52
CA LEU A 792 93.90 -31.52 46.15
C LEU A 792 93.21 -32.89 46.06
N PRO A 793 92.49 -33.36 47.11
CA PRO A 793 91.73 -34.61 47.05
C PRO A 793 90.73 -34.72 45.89
N SER A 794 90.36 -33.59 45.30
CA SER A 794 89.49 -33.47 44.13
C SER A 794 90.20 -33.65 42.79
N ASP A 795 91.54 -33.68 42.75
CA ASP A 795 92.29 -33.82 41.50
C ASP A 795 92.20 -35.27 41.00
N SER A 796 91.98 -35.44 39.69
CA SER A 796 91.71 -36.76 39.09
C SER A 796 92.84 -37.80 39.28
N LEU A 797 94.07 -37.34 39.52
CA LEU A 797 95.25 -38.18 39.75
C LEU A 797 95.75 -38.11 41.21
N TYR A 798 94.94 -37.57 42.12
CA TYR A 798 95.31 -37.39 43.52
C TYR A 798 95.73 -38.70 44.22
N PRO A 799 95.01 -39.84 44.09
CA PRO A 799 95.40 -41.08 44.77
C PRO A 799 96.81 -41.56 44.38
N GLU A 800 97.12 -41.54 43.09
CA GLU A 800 98.40 -42.00 42.54
C GLU A 800 99.54 -41.04 42.92
N MET A 801 99.32 -39.75 42.73
CA MET A 801 100.35 -38.73 42.92
C MET A 801 100.64 -38.43 44.40
N SER A 802 99.63 -38.51 45.27
CA SER A 802 99.84 -38.42 46.72
C SER A 802 100.65 -39.61 47.27
N GLN A 803 100.48 -40.81 46.69
CA GLN A 803 101.27 -41.99 47.05
C GLN A 803 102.73 -41.85 46.61
N VAL A 804 102.99 -41.36 45.39
CA VAL A 804 104.34 -41.06 44.89
C VAL A 804 105.06 -40.06 45.81
N LEU A 805 104.37 -38.98 46.20
CA LEU A 805 104.90 -37.97 47.12
C LEU A 805 105.23 -38.54 48.51
N SER A 806 104.36 -39.40 49.03
CA SER A 806 104.56 -40.07 50.32
C SER A 806 105.82 -40.95 50.33
N ILE A 807 106.03 -41.73 49.25
CA ILE A 807 107.23 -42.58 49.08
C ILE A 807 108.50 -41.74 48.98
N ALA A 808 108.48 -40.67 48.17
CA ALA A 808 109.60 -39.75 48.05
C ALA A 808 109.99 -39.14 49.40
N THR A 809 109.00 -38.70 50.18
CA THR A 809 109.19 -38.17 51.54
C THR A 809 109.76 -39.22 52.49
N GLN A 810 109.38 -40.49 52.34
CA GLN A 810 109.97 -41.59 53.13
C GLN A 810 111.45 -41.80 52.79
N TYR A 811 111.82 -41.85 51.51
CA TYR A 811 113.22 -41.96 51.09
C TYR A 811 114.04 -40.77 51.55
N TYR A 812 113.50 -39.55 51.43
CA TYR A 812 114.13 -38.34 51.96
C TYR A 812 114.44 -38.47 53.46
N LYS A 813 113.44 -38.82 54.28
CA LYS A 813 113.61 -39.00 55.74
C LYS A 813 114.66 -40.07 56.08
N GLN A 814 114.68 -41.18 55.34
CA GLN A 814 115.69 -42.24 55.52
C GLN A 814 117.08 -41.74 55.12
N GLY A 815 117.20 -40.99 54.02
CA GLY A 815 118.43 -40.36 53.56
C GLY A 815 119.02 -39.39 54.58
N ILE A 816 118.18 -38.57 55.22
CA ILE A 816 118.57 -37.72 56.36
C ILE A 816 119.13 -38.57 57.51
N SER A 817 118.45 -39.66 57.86
CA SER A 817 118.87 -40.54 58.96
C SER A 817 120.22 -41.21 58.68
N ALA A 818 120.44 -41.69 57.45
CA ALA A 818 121.72 -42.25 57.01
C ALA A 818 122.84 -41.20 57.05
N ARG A 819 122.57 -39.97 56.58
CA ARG A 819 123.52 -38.83 56.62
C ARG A 819 123.99 -38.55 58.05
N LYS A 820 123.06 -38.53 59.02
CA LYS A 820 123.36 -38.31 60.45
C LYS A 820 124.19 -39.44 61.08
N LYS A 821 124.09 -40.66 60.55
CA LYS A 821 124.87 -41.83 60.99
C LYS A 821 126.27 -41.90 60.33
N GLY A 822 126.63 -40.92 59.50
CA GLY A 822 127.90 -40.88 58.79
C GLY A 822 127.97 -41.74 57.52
N ASP A 823 126.87 -42.41 57.15
CA ASP A 823 126.79 -43.25 55.94
C ASP A 823 126.44 -42.38 54.72
N ILE A 824 127.48 -41.75 54.17
CA ILE A 824 127.37 -40.79 53.07
C ILE A 824 126.85 -41.45 51.79
N GLN A 825 127.33 -42.66 51.48
CA GLN A 825 126.96 -43.36 50.25
C GLN A 825 125.47 -43.74 50.27
N LYS A 826 125.02 -44.40 51.34
CA LYS A 826 123.62 -44.81 51.47
C LYS A 826 122.67 -43.62 51.54
N SER A 827 123.10 -42.53 52.16
CA SER A 827 122.33 -41.28 52.20
C SER A 827 122.11 -40.71 50.81
N ASN A 828 123.17 -40.66 49.98
CA ASN A 828 123.08 -40.18 48.61
C ASN A 828 122.18 -41.09 47.75
N ASP A 829 122.33 -42.42 47.86
CA ASP A 829 121.47 -43.37 47.13
C ASP A 829 119.97 -43.20 47.47
N LEU A 830 119.67 -42.96 48.76
CA LEU A 830 118.29 -42.71 49.22
C LEU A 830 117.77 -41.35 48.75
N PHE A 831 118.63 -40.34 48.67
CA PHE A 831 118.27 -39.04 48.10
C PHE A 831 118.03 -39.12 46.60
N ASP A 832 118.82 -39.90 45.85
CA ASP A 832 118.60 -40.10 44.41
C ASP A 832 117.24 -40.77 44.15
N ARG A 833 116.87 -41.79 44.94
CA ARG A 833 115.53 -42.40 44.87
C ARG A 833 114.40 -41.44 45.25
N ALA A 834 114.64 -40.56 46.22
CA ALA A 834 113.67 -39.53 46.57
C ALA A 834 113.48 -38.53 45.42
N ILE A 835 114.58 -38.09 44.79
CA ILE A 835 114.52 -37.17 43.63
C ILE A 835 113.79 -37.82 42.45
N GLU A 836 114.09 -39.08 42.09
CA GLU A 836 113.39 -39.79 41.01
C GLU A 836 111.86 -39.76 41.22
N LYS A 837 111.40 -40.06 42.43
CA LYS A 837 109.97 -40.04 42.75
C LYS A 837 109.38 -38.64 42.75
N LEU A 838 110.13 -37.62 43.15
CA LEU A 838 109.69 -36.23 43.04
C LEU A 838 109.63 -35.74 41.59
N GLU A 839 110.49 -36.25 40.70
CA GLU A 839 110.45 -35.96 39.27
C GLU A 839 109.24 -36.58 38.58
N GLU A 840 108.86 -37.82 38.93
CA GLU A 840 107.61 -38.45 38.48
C GLU A 840 106.39 -37.56 38.79
N LEU A 841 106.34 -37.01 40.00
CA LEU A 841 105.27 -36.10 40.40
C LEU A 841 105.31 -34.77 39.63
N ARG A 842 106.49 -34.22 39.38
CA ARG A 842 106.68 -32.93 38.68
C ARG A 842 106.37 -33.01 37.18
N LEU A 843 106.38 -34.19 36.56
CA LEU A 843 105.92 -34.35 35.18
C LEU A 843 104.43 -34.02 35.01
N VAL A 844 103.63 -34.29 36.05
CA VAL A 844 102.18 -34.09 36.04
C VAL A 844 101.81 -32.78 36.76
N TYR A 845 102.49 -32.47 37.87
CA TYR A 845 102.29 -31.28 38.67
C TYR A 845 103.61 -30.50 38.80
N PRO A 846 104.06 -29.80 37.74
CA PRO A 846 105.39 -29.15 37.70
C PRO A 846 105.60 -28.05 38.74
N LEU A 847 104.51 -27.49 39.26
CA LEU A 847 104.50 -26.43 40.27
C LEU A 847 104.26 -26.97 41.69
N ASN A 848 104.25 -28.29 41.90
CA ASN A 848 103.94 -28.87 43.19
C ASN A 848 104.94 -28.42 44.27
N GLN A 849 104.41 -27.74 45.28
CA GLN A 849 105.20 -27.11 46.33
C GLN A 849 105.98 -28.15 47.14
N GLU A 850 105.33 -29.23 47.58
CA GLU A 850 105.97 -30.24 48.44
C GLU A 850 107.10 -30.98 47.71
N ALA A 851 106.91 -31.24 46.42
CA ALA A 851 107.93 -31.85 45.57
C ALA A 851 109.15 -30.95 45.36
N ASN A 852 108.92 -29.67 45.04
CA ASN A 852 109.99 -28.70 44.83
C ASN A 852 110.77 -28.45 46.11
N LEU A 853 110.09 -28.25 47.25
CA LEU A 853 110.72 -28.03 48.54
C LEU A 853 111.58 -29.21 48.98
N THR A 854 111.06 -30.43 48.85
CA THR A 854 111.80 -31.64 49.24
C THR A 854 113.05 -31.80 48.38
N THR A 855 112.96 -31.52 47.07
CA THR A 855 114.12 -31.53 46.16
C THR A 855 115.17 -30.48 46.57
N LEU A 856 114.75 -29.24 46.86
CA LEU A 856 115.66 -28.18 47.30
C LEU A 856 116.35 -28.53 48.63
N ARG A 857 115.62 -29.12 49.59
CA ARG A 857 116.18 -29.57 50.88
C ARG A 857 117.22 -30.68 50.70
N ILE A 858 117.00 -31.62 49.79
CA ILE A 858 117.98 -32.67 49.46
C ILE A 858 119.27 -32.04 48.93
N GLN A 859 119.16 -31.12 47.99
CA GLN A 859 120.32 -30.44 47.38
C GLN A 859 121.12 -29.65 48.41
N GLN A 860 120.44 -28.94 49.33
CA GLN A 860 121.08 -28.20 50.43
C GLN A 860 121.95 -29.11 51.31
N ILE A 861 121.57 -30.37 51.49
CA ILE A 861 122.24 -31.32 52.37
C ILE A 861 123.37 -32.06 51.66
N ARG A 862 123.19 -32.39 50.38
CA ARG A 862 124.20 -33.07 49.56
C ARG A 862 125.38 -32.15 49.27
N GLU A 863 125.09 -30.93 48.83
CA GLU A 863 126.06 -30.01 48.23
C GLU A 863 125.86 -28.59 48.79
N PRO A 864 126.13 -28.33 50.08
CA PRO A 864 125.77 -27.06 50.73
C PRO A 864 126.43 -25.83 50.10
N LYS A 865 127.68 -25.97 49.62
CA LYS A 865 128.42 -24.86 48.98
C LYS A 865 127.86 -24.53 47.60
N GLU A 866 127.59 -25.56 46.78
CA GLU A 866 127.00 -25.35 45.45
C GLU A 866 125.55 -24.91 45.55
N PHE A 867 124.80 -25.41 46.54
CA PHE A 867 123.42 -25.00 46.79
C PHE A 867 123.33 -23.51 47.07
N ALA A 868 124.23 -22.93 47.88
CA ALA A 868 124.23 -21.48 48.13
C ALA A 868 124.40 -20.66 46.83
N VAL A 869 125.30 -21.09 45.93
CA VAL A 869 125.50 -20.45 44.62
C VAL A 869 124.26 -20.62 43.72
N ARG A 870 123.69 -21.83 43.64
CA ARG A 870 122.49 -22.10 42.83
C ARG A 870 121.24 -21.39 43.38
N PHE A 871 121.12 -21.24 44.70
CA PHE A 871 120.04 -20.51 45.35
C PHE A 871 120.09 -19.03 44.96
N GLU A 872 121.26 -18.40 45.03
CA GLU A 872 121.46 -17.02 44.57
C GLU A 872 121.21 -16.87 43.06
N GLN A 873 121.70 -17.80 42.24
CA GLN A 873 121.43 -17.82 40.79
C GLN A 873 119.94 -17.90 40.49
N LYS A 874 119.19 -18.77 41.19
CA LYS A 874 117.73 -18.88 41.04
C LYS A 874 117.01 -17.61 41.46
N ILE A 875 117.41 -16.98 42.58
CA ILE A 875 116.84 -15.69 43.00
C ILE A 875 117.10 -14.60 41.96
N ASN A 876 118.29 -14.57 41.36
CA ASN A 876 118.61 -13.61 40.30
C ASN A 876 117.88 -13.92 38.98
N ALA A 877 117.68 -15.19 38.63
CA ALA A 877 116.86 -15.58 37.48
C ALA A 877 115.40 -15.17 37.69
N ILE A 878 114.84 -15.40 38.88
CA ILE A 878 113.49 -14.98 39.23
C ILE A 878 113.32 -13.47 39.04
N LYS A 879 114.29 -12.63 39.47
CA LYS A 879 114.25 -11.17 39.31
C LYS A 879 114.03 -10.70 37.87
N GLU A 880 114.36 -11.51 36.88
CA GLU A 880 114.10 -11.24 35.46
C GLU A 880 112.91 -12.05 34.93
N ASP A 881 112.77 -13.32 35.31
CA ASP A 881 111.72 -14.21 34.81
C ASP A 881 110.32 -13.81 35.27
N TYR A 882 110.15 -13.17 36.43
CA TYR A 882 108.83 -12.66 36.84
C TYR A 882 108.34 -11.48 36.00
N LYS A 883 109.23 -10.83 35.22
CA LYS A 883 108.84 -9.76 34.29
C LYS A 883 108.32 -10.33 32.95
N VAL A 884 108.50 -11.63 32.70
CA VAL A 884 108.10 -12.30 31.46
C VAL A 884 106.79 -13.05 31.69
N LYS A 885 105.74 -12.65 30.97
CA LYS A 885 104.36 -13.09 31.20
C LYS A 885 104.18 -14.62 31.18
N GLU A 886 104.87 -15.32 30.29
CA GLU A 886 104.81 -16.78 30.15
C GLU A 886 105.53 -17.53 31.29
N LYS A 887 106.48 -16.87 31.97
CA LYS A 887 107.29 -17.46 33.05
C LYS A 887 106.85 -17.04 34.44
N GLN A 888 106.04 -15.98 34.55
CA GLN A 888 105.54 -15.40 35.79
C GLN A 888 105.02 -16.42 36.80
N ARG A 889 104.20 -17.36 36.34
CA ARG A 889 103.60 -18.38 37.21
C ARG A 889 104.64 -19.32 37.82
N GLN A 890 105.62 -19.76 37.02
CA GLN A 890 106.72 -20.60 37.49
C GLN A 890 107.65 -19.81 38.41
N ALA A 891 108.06 -18.61 38.00
CA ALA A 891 108.95 -17.73 38.76
C ALA A 891 108.37 -17.37 40.13
N TYR A 892 107.06 -17.10 40.20
CA TYR A 892 106.35 -16.85 41.44
C TYR A 892 106.26 -18.09 42.34
N SER A 893 105.96 -19.26 41.77
CA SER A 893 105.96 -20.53 42.53
C SER A 893 107.34 -20.84 43.10
N ASP A 894 108.38 -20.77 42.27
CA ASP A 894 109.76 -21.04 42.66
C ASP A 894 110.25 -20.05 43.73
N LEU A 895 109.86 -18.77 43.63
CA LEU A 895 110.18 -17.75 44.63
C LEU A 895 109.58 -18.06 46.00
N LEU A 896 108.32 -18.48 46.02
CA LEU A 896 107.65 -18.88 47.26
C LEU A 896 108.27 -20.16 47.84
N ASP A 897 108.68 -21.10 46.99
CA ASP A 897 109.37 -22.31 47.44
C ASP A 897 110.76 -21.98 48.01
N LEU A 898 111.53 -21.09 47.37
CA LEU A 898 112.83 -20.62 47.89
C LEU A 898 112.70 -19.86 49.21
N TYR A 899 111.64 -19.06 49.37
CA TYR A 899 111.35 -18.37 50.62
C TYR A 899 111.13 -19.32 51.79
N GLU A 900 110.40 -20.41 51.57
CA GLU A 900 110.17 -21.44 52.59
C GLU A 900 111.47 -22.17 52.99
N ILE A 901 112.45 -22.27 52.07
CA ILE A 901 113.76 -22.87 52.35
C ILE A 901 114.66 -21.94 53.18
N ASN A 902 114.70 -20.64 52.86
CA ASN A 902 115.46 -19.66 53.62
C ASN A 902 114.70 -18.33 53.75
N PRO A 903 113.86 -18.18 54.78
CA PRO A 903 113.05 -16.99 54.97
C PRO A 903 113.85 -15.71 55.27
N ASP A 904 115.08 -15.87 55.79
CA ASP A 904 115.94 -14.77 56.22
C ASP A 904 116.92 -14.31 55.12
N TYR A 905 116.83 -14.87 53.91
CA TYR A 905 117.66 -14.44 52.78
C TYR A 905 117.46 -12.93 52.49
N PRO A 906 118.54 -12.11 52.44
CA PRO A 906 118.41 -10.67 52.27
C PRO A 906 117.59 -10.29 51.04
N GLY A 907 116.51 -9.54 51.26
CA GLY A 907 115.66 -9.00 50.19
C GLY A 907 114.61 -9.96 49.60
N ILE A 908 114.55 -11.24 50.00
CA ILE A 908 113.57 -12.20 49.44
C ILE A 908 112.12 -11.80 49.74
N LYS A 909 111.84 -11.29 50.96
CA LYS A 909 110.50 -10.82 51.36
C LYS A 909 110.04 -9.63 50.51
N LYS A 910 110.96 -8.73 50.17
CA LYS A 910 110.69 -7.60 49.26
C LYS A 910 110.44 -8.10 47.84
N LEU A 911 111.23 -9.06 47.36
CA LEU A 911 111.04 -9.66 46.06
C LEU A 911 109.68 -10.37 45.93
N ILE A 912 109.24 -11.12 46.95
CA ILE A 912 107.90 -11.74 46.97
C ILE A 912 106.82 -10.67 46.83
N TYR A 913 106.93 -9.57 47.58
CA TYR A 913 105.98 -8.46 47.47
C TYR A 913 105.97 -7.86 46.06
N ASP A 914 107.14 -7.60 45.47
CA ASP A 914 107.26 -7.03 44.13
C ASP A 914 106.68 -7.98 43.06
N VAL A 915 106.91 -9.30 43.19
CA VAL A 915 106.35 -10.31 42.29
C VAL A 915 104.84 -10.45 42.47
N GLU A 916 104.33 -10.54 43.71
CA GLU A 916 102.89 -10.63 43.99
C GLU A 916 102.10 -9.46 43.39
N VAL A 917 102.70 -8.27 43.37
CA VAL A 917 102.14 -7.08 42.74
C VAL A 917 102.15 -7.18 41.21
N GLU A 918 103.26 -7.63 40.62
CA GLU A 918 103.39 -7.73 39.16
C GLU A 918 102.52 -8.85 38.57
N VAL A 919 102.40 -10.00 39.25
CA VAL A 919 101.56 -11.13 38.80
C VAL A 919 100.08 -10.97 39.16
N GLY A 920 99.70 -9.85 39.78
CA GLY A 920 98.30 -9.51 40.07
C GLY A 920 97.66 -10.30 41.21
N VAL A 921 98.45 -10.95 42.07
CA VAL A 921 97.95 -11.67 43.27
C VAL A 921 97.69 -10.68 44.40
N ARG A 922 98.53 -9.66 44.53
CA ARG A 922 98.37 -8.55 45.49
C ARG A 922 98.11 -7.26 44.71
N GLN A 923 97.18 -6.44 45.19
CA GLN A 923 96.95 -5.13 44.59
C GLN A 923 98.19 -4.23 44.78
N LYS A 924 98.62 -3.59 43.69
CA LYS A 924 99.67 -2.55 43.70
C LYS A 924 99.30 -1.47 44.71
N ALA A 925 100.23 -1.06 45.56
CA ALA A 925 100.01 0.06 46.47
C ALA A 925 99.62 1.32 45.65
N VAL A 926 98.48 1.92 46.00
CA VAL A 926 97.92 3.07 45.29
C VAL A 926 98.92 4.22 45.34
N GLN A 927 99.30 4.76 44.18
CA GLN A 927 100.26 5.86 44.11
C GLN A 927 99.60 7.15 44.62
N LYS A 928 100.40 8.08 45.18
CA LYS A 928 99.87 9.36 45.70
C LYS A 928 99.10 10.17 44.65
N ASN A 929 99.51 10.09 43.38
CA ASN A 929 98.83 10.76 42.27
C ASN A 929 97.45 10.16 41.98
N ASP A 930 97.32 8.83 42.01
CA ASP A 930 96.05 8.13 41.78
C ASP A 930 95.05 8.43 42.90
N ILE A 931 95.52 8.58 44.15
CA ILE A 931 94.67 9.03 45.29
C ILE A 931 94.14 10.45 45.04
N ALA A 932 95.00 11.37 44.59
CA ALA A 932 94.61 12.75 44.31
C ALA A 932 93.62 12.84 43.15
N GLN A 933 93.86 12.10 42.07
CA GLN A 933 92.97 12.04 40.91
C GLN A 933 91.62 11.39 41.26
N SER A 934 91.62 10.30 42.04
CA SER A 934 90.38 9.68 42.56
C SER A 934 89.54 10.67 43.39
N LYS A 935 90.17 11.50 44.23
CA LYS A 935 89.47 12.55 44.99
C LYS A 935 88.90 13.66 44.09
N SER A 936 89.61 14.05 43.03
CA SER A 936 89.12 15.04 42.06
C SER A 936 87.89 14.52 41.32
N LEU A 937 87.98 13.30 40.79
CA LEU A 937 86.87 12.64 40.09
C LEU A 937 85.65 12.45 41.00
N TYR A 938 85.85 12.11 42.27
CA TYR A 938 84.79 12.09 43.28
C TYR A 938 84.13 13.46 43.47
N ALA A 939 84.90 14.53 43.65
CA ALA A 939 84.35 15.88 43.85
C ALA A 939 83.55 16.37 42.62
N GLU A 940 84.04 16.07 41.41
CA GLU A 940 83.32 16.33 40.16
C GLU A 940 82.02 15.54 40.08
N ALA A 941 82.05 14.25 40.41
CA ALA A 941 80.88 13.41 40.41
C ALA A 941 79.84 13.84 41.46
N GLN A 942 80.28 14.24 42.66
CA GLN A 942 79.42 14.74 43.71
C GLN A 942 78.71 16.03 43.28
N LYS A 943 79.44 16.96 42.65
CA LYS A 943 78.87 18.20 42.11
C LYS A 943 77.82 17.91 41.03
N LEU A 944 78.11 16.99 40.11
CA LEU A 944 77.15 16.55 39.10
C LEU A 944 75.90 15.95 39.75
N PHE A 945 76.07 15.02 40.70
CA PHE A 945 74.99 14.36 41.41
C PHE A 945 74.08 15.34 42.17
N SER A 946 74.64 16.31 42.90
CA SER A 946 73.85 17.32 43.61
C SER A 946 73.04 18.22 42.67
N SER A 947 73.54 18.45 41.45
CA SER A 947 72.85 19.27 40.43
C SER A 947 71.90 18.48 39.52
N ALA A 948 71.93 17.14 39.57
CA ALA A 948 71.26 16.30 38.59
C ALA A 948 69.74 16.17 38.81
N GLY A 949 69.23 16.26 40.04
CA GLY A 949 67.82 16.01 40.31
C GLY A 949 67.40 14.60 39.87
N ARG A 950 66.53 14.50 38.85
CA ARG A 950 66.11 13.24 38.18
C ARG A 950 66.67 13.07 36.75
N ASP A 951 67.62 13.91 36.34
CA ASP A 951 68.23 13.87 35.00
C ASP A 951 69.12 12.62 34.83
N GLU A 952 68.61 11.61 34.13
CA GLU A 952 69.27 10.30 33.94
C GLU A 952 70.65 10.45 33.29
N GLU A 953 70.82 11.39 32.35
CA GLU A 953 72.07 11.57 31.62
C GLU A 953 73.17 12.12 32.54
N LYS A 954 72.85 13.14 33.35
CA LYS A 954 73.78 13.68 34.36
C LYS A 954 74.12 12.66 35.44
N LEU A 955 73.15 11.85 35.84
CA LEU A 955 73.38 10.77 36.80
C LEU A 955 74.29 9.68 36.22
N ARG A 956 74.14 9.29 34.94
CA ARG A 956 75.04 8.36 34.24
C ARG A 956 76.45 8.93 34.09
N GLN A 957 76.59 10.22 33.79
CA GLN A 957 77.89 10.90 33.74
C GLN A 957 78.57 10.94 35.12
N ALA A 958 77.80 11.18 36.18
CA ALA A 958 78.30 11.10 37.55
C ALA A 958 78.74 9.66 37.88
N LEU A 959 77.95 8.65 37.51
CA LEU A 959 78.27 7.23 37.72
C LEU A 959 79.60 6.86 37.05
N ALA A 960 79.80 7.24 35.78
CA ALA A 960 81.03 6.94 35.05
C ALA A 960 82.28 7.55 35.73
N LYS A 961 82.19 8.79 36.21
CA LYS A 961 83.27 9.45 36.97
C LYS A 961 83.56 8.77 38.31
N VAL A 962 82.52 8.31 39.00
CA VAL A 962 82.68 7.54 40.24
C VAL A 962 83.31 6.18 39.99
N ASP A 963 82.90 5.47 38.93
CA ASP A 963 83.51 4.20 38.54
C ASP A 963 85.00 4.37 38.21
N GLU A 964 85.38 5.45 37.53
CA GLU A 964 86.77 5.79 37.27
C GLU A 964 87.53 6.13 38.57
N ALA A 965 86.91 6.87 39.50
CA ALA A 965 87.48 7.18 40.81
C ALA A 965 87.75 5.91 41.65
N ILE A 966 86.82 4.96 41.64
CA ILE A 966 86.95 3.66 42.33
C ILE A 966 88.00 2.78 41.65
N LYS A 967 88.11 2.82 40.32
CA LYS A 967 89.14 2.09 39.57
C LYS A 967 90.55 2.56 39.93
N LEU A 968 90.74 3.88 40.11
CA LEU A 968 92.03 4.46 40.52
C LEU A 968 92.35 4.22 41.99
N ASN A 969 91.35 4.23 42.87
CA ASN A 969 91.51 3.93 44.29
C ASN A 969 90.35 3.07 44.79
N SER A 970 90.58 1.76 44.89
CA SER A 970 89.60 0.78 45.35
C SER A 970 89.15 0.99 46.80
N GLY A 971 89.92 1.74 47.60
CA GLY A 971 89.63 2.07 49.00
C GLY A 971 88.98 3.45 49.22
N ASN A 972 88.51 4.14 48.18
CA ASN A 972 87.80 5.42 48.31
C ASN A 972 86.35 5.18 48.78
N GLU A 973 86.13 5.16 50.10
CA GLU A 973 84.81 4.90 50.70
C GLU A 973 83.76 5.94 50.29
N ASP A 974 84.12 7.22 50.18
CA ASP A 974 83.21 8.29 49.78
C ASP A 974 82.70 8.10 48.35
N ALA A 975 83.59 7.73 47.42
CA ALA A 975 83.20 7.42 46.04
C ALA A 975 82.32 6.17 45.97
N ILE A 976 82.60 5.15 46.80
CA ILE A 976 81.78 3.94 46.89
C ILE A 976 80.36 4.24 47.38
N LEU A 977 80.21 5.07 48.42
CA LEU A 977 78.90 5.48 48.93
C LEU A 977 78.14 6.31 47.89
N LEU A 978 78.80 7.27 47.25
CA LEU A 978 78.20 8.08 46.18
C LEU A 978 77.77 7.21 44.99
N LYS A 979 78.52 6.16 44.65
CA LYS A 979 78.11 5.18 43.62
C LYS A 979 76.77 4.54 43.94
N ASP A 980 76.60 4.12 45.19
CA ASP A 980 75.36 3.46 45.64
C ASP A 980 74.19 4.45 45.62
N GLU A 981 74.40 5.69 46.06
CA GLU A 981 73.38 6.75 46.01
C GLU A 981 72.98 7.12 44.58
N ILE A 982 73.96 7.22 43.66
CA ILE A 982 73.71 7.44 42.23
C ILE A 982 72.93 6.26 41.66
N SER A 983 73.30 5.03 41.99
CA SER A 983 72.63 3.80 41.50
C SER A 983 71.21 3.66 42.03
N ILE A 984 70.95 4.10 43.27
CA ILE A 984 69.59 4.19 43.83
C ILE A 984 68.78 5.24 43.08
N ARG A 985 69.35 6.43 42.81
CA ARG A 985 68.64 7.55 42.18
C ARG A 985 68.42 7.38 40.68
N LEU A 986 69.34 6.71 39.97
CA LEU A 986 69.12 6.25 38.60
C LEU A 986 67.96 5.26 38.53
N GLY A 987 67.71 4.55 39.63
CA GLY A 987 66.72 3.49 39.71
C GLY A 987 67.12 2.27 38.88
N GLY A 988 66.39 1.17 39.06
CA GLY A 988 66.54 0.01 38.19
C GLY A 988 66.22 0.42 36.75
N ASN A 989 66.99 -0.04 35.78
CA ASN A 989 66.72 0.23 34.37
C ASN A 989 65.89 -0.87 33.69
N LEU A 990 65.61 -1.99 34.37
CA LEU A 990 64.80 -3.09 33.85
C LEU A 990 63.30 -2.70 33.77
N SER A 991 62.71 -2.78 32.58
CA SER A 991 61.27 -2.56 32.38
C SER A 991 60.48 -3.86 32.57
N VAL A 992 59.41 -3.79 33.37
CA VAL A 992 58.53 -4.92 33.72
C VAL A 992 57.24 -4.92 32.91
N VAL A 993 56.80 -3.75 32.44
CA VAL A 993 55.49 -3.52 31.85
C VAL A 993 55.66 -2.94 30.44
N MET A 994 54.84 -3.43 29.51
CA MET A 994 54.70 -2.92 28.15
C MET A 994 53.32 -2.28 28.01
N SER A 995 53.14 -1.37 27.04
CA SER A 995 51.80 -0.88 26.70
C SER A 995 50.92 -2.02 26.15
N ALA A 996 49.61 -1.83 26.14
CA ALA A 996 48.68 -2.77 25.54
C ALA A 996 49.03 -3.07 24.08
N GLU A 997 49.33 -2.02 23.29
CA GLU A 997 49.73 -2.15 21.88
C GLU A 997 51.02 -3.00 21.72
N ASP A 998 52.01 -2.76 22.57
CA ASP A 998 53.28 -3.49 22.52
C ASP A 998 53.12 -4.94 23.00
N THR A 999 52.21 -5.18 23.95
CA THR A 999 51.87 -6.51 24.44
C THR A 999 51.12 -7.33 23.39
N GLU A 1000 50.20 -6.72 22.63
CA GLU A 1000 49.52 -7.34 21.48
C GLU A 1000 50.54 -7.75 20.40
N LYS A 1001 51.45 -6.84 20.04
CA LYS A 1001 52.55 -7.13 19.09
C LYS A 1001 53.49 -8.21 19.60
N TYR A 1002 53.81 -8.22 20.89
CA TYR A 1002 54.62 -9.25 21.54
C TYR A 1002 53.94 -10.63 21.49
N ASN A 1003 52.64 -10.69 21.79
CA ASN A 1003 51.86 -11.93 21.74
C ASN A 1003 51.76 -12.47 20.31
N ARG A 1004 51.60 -11.59 19.31
CA ARG A 1004 51.65 -11.97 17.90
C ARG A 1004 53.02 -12.53 17.52
N ALA A 1005 54.11 -11.90 17.96
CA ALA A 1005 55.46 -12.42 17.72
C ALA A 1005 55.65 -13.83 18.31
N ILE A 1006 55.05 -14.11 19.47
CA ILE A 1006 55.03 -15.47 20.05
C ILE A 1006 54.23 -16.44 19.17
N GLN A 1007 53.04 -16.06 18.71
CA GLN A 1007 52.22 -16.92 17.85
C GLN A 1007 52.94 -17.25 16.54
N GLU A 1008 53.54 -16.26 15.87
CA GLU A 1008 54.33 -16.47 14.66
C GLU A 1008 55.49 -17.43 14.92
N LEU A 1009 56.17 -17.28 16.07
CA LEU A 1009 57.24 -18.20 16.47
C LEU A 1009 56.74 -19.63 16.72
N GLN A 1010 55.54 -19.79 17.29
CA GLN A 1010 54.90 -21.10 17.48
C GLN A 1010 54.46 -21.73 16.16
N GLN A 1011 54.04 -20.91 15.19
CA GLN A 1011 53.71 -21.32 13.82
C GLN A 1011 54.96 -21.53 12.95
N ASN A 1012 56.16 -21.44 13.53
CA ASN A 1012 57.46 -21.60 12.87
C ASN A 1012 57.82 -20.49 11.86
N ASN A 1013 57.12 -19.34 11.90
CA ASN A 1013 57.39 -18.16 11.10
C ASN A 1013 58.46 -17.26 11.75
N VAL A 1014 59.69 -17.78 11.84
CA VAL A 1014 60.80 -17.14 12.58
C VAL A 1014 61.13 -15.73 12.04
N VAL A 1015 61.00 -15.51 10.73
CA VAL A 1015 61.28 -14.21 10.09
C VAL A 1015 60.28 -13.13 10.54
N MET A 1016 58.98 -13.46 10.53
CA MET A 1016 57.92 -12.54 10.94
C MET A 1016 57.98 -12.26 12.44
N ALA A 1017 58.21 -13.29 13.25
CA ALA A 1017 58.43 -13.14 14.69
C ALA A 1017 59.60 -12.18 15.00
N ASN A 1018 60.70 -12.29 14.25
CA ASN A 1018 61.85 -11.39 14.41
C ASN A 1018 61.57 -9.96 13.95
N ALA A 1019 60.81 -9.78 12.86
CA ALA A 1019 60.41 -8.46 12.39
C ALA A 1019 59.58 -7.72 13.45
N LEU A 1020 58.59 -8.39 14.04
CA LEU A 1020 57.76 -7.85 15.11
C LEU A 1020 58.58 -7.48 16.37
N VAL A 1021 59.52 -8.34 16.77
CA VAL A 1021 60.41 -8.06 17.90
C VAL A 1021 61.34 -6.88 17.61
N ASN A 1022 61.85 -6.74 16.38
CA ASN A 1022 62.68 -5.59 16.00
C ASN A 1022 61.88 -4.29 16.00
N GLN A 1023 60.62 -4.32 15.55
CA GLN A 1023 59.72 -3.16 15.65
C GLN A 1023 59.48 -2.77 17.11
N LEU A 1024 59.22 -3.74 18.00
CA LEU A 1024 59.07 -3.48 19.43
C LEU A 1024 60.31 -2.80 20.02
N LEU A 1025 61.51 -3.24 19.63
CA LEU A 1025 62.79 -2.69 20.10
C LEU A 1025 63.16 -1.31 19.52
N GLN A 1026 62.44 -0.80 18.51
CA GLN A 1026 62.62 0.57 18.05
C GLN A 1026 62.18 1.58 19.11
N LYS A 1027 61.14 1.26 19.90
CA LYS A 1027 60.67 2.10 21.01
C LYS A 1027 61.71 2.11 22.14
N PRO A 1028 62.20 3.28 22.60
CA PRO A 1028 63.22 3.37 23.64
C PRO A 1028 62.85 2.64 24.94
N GLU A 1029 61.57 2.69 25.32
CA GLU A 1029 61.01 2.07 26.54
C GLU A 1029 61.14 0.53 26.53
N ASN A 1030 61.04 -0.08 25.35
CA ASN A 1030 61.06 -1.53 25.16
C ASN A 1030 62.47 -2.13 25.10
N LYS A 1031 63.49 -1.30 24.83
CA LYS A 1031 64.90 -1.76 24.77
C LYS A 1031 65.38 -2.36 26.09
N LYS A 1032 64.75 -1.98 27.19
CA LYS A 1032 65.08 -2.44 28.55
C LYS A 1032 64.08 -3.48 29.09
N SER A 1033 63.19 -4.02 28.25
CA SER A 1033 62.20 -5.05 28.65
C SER A 1033 62.84 -6.44 28.66
N ALA A 1034 62.79 -7.12 29.82
CA ALA A 1034 63.32 -8.47 29.98
C ALA A 1034 62.67 -9.47 29.02
N ARG A 1035 61.33 -9.42 28.89
CA ARG A 1035 60.54 -10.34 28.03
C ARG A 1035 60.92 -10.20 26.56
N ILE A 1036 61.06 -8.97 26.06
CA ILE A 1036 61.37 -8.72 24.65
C ILE A 1036 62.79 -9.20 24.34
N LEU A 1037 63.76 -8.92 25.21
CA LEU A 1037 65.15 -9.35 25.04
C LEU A 1037 65.29 -10.88 25.12
N GLU A 1038 64.56 -11.53 26.02
CA GLU A 1038 64.55 -12.99 26.12
C GLU A 1038 63.92 -13.63 24.88
N LEU A 1039 62.79 -13.10 24.41
CA LEU A 1039 62.16 -13.55 23.16
C LEU A 1039 63.12 -13.36 21.97
N GLN A 1040 63.82 -12.23 21.90
CA GLN A 1040 64.82 -11.99 20.86
C GLN A 1040 65.96 -13.03 20.91
N LYS A 1041 66.47 -13.37 22.09
CA LYS A 1041 67.49 -14.43 22.25
C LYS A 1041 66.98 -15.78 21.77
N ARG A 1042 65.74 -16.15 22.15
CA ARG A 1042 65.11 -17.41 21.73
C ARG A 1042 64.91 -17.49 20.22
N ILE A 1043 64.48 -16.38 19.59
CA ILE A 1043 64.33 -16.28 18.14
C ILE A 1043 65.70 -16.41 17.45
N LYS A 1044 66.72 -15.67 17.91
CA LYS A 1044 68.08 -15.72 17.36
C LYS A 1044 68.74 -17.09 17.50
N ALA A 1045 68.42 -17.87 18.53
CA ALA A 1045 68.93 -19.23 18.71
C ALA A 1045 68.26 -20.26 17.78
N ARG A 1046 67.13 -19.91 17.15
CA ARG A 1046 66.40 -20.74 16.17
C ARG A 1046 66.60 -20.30 14.72
N MET A 1047 67.26 -19.16 14.50
CA MET A 1047 67.81 -18.73 13.21
C MET A 1047 69.16 -19.40 13.00
#